data_AF-A0A2S5DAZ1-F1
#
_entry.id   AF-A0A2S5DAZ1-F1
#
_cell.length_a   1.000
_cell.length_b   1.000
_cell.length_c   1.000
_cell.angle_alpha   90.00
_cell.angle_beta   90.00
_cell.angle_gamma   90.00
#
_symmetry.space_group_name_H-M   'P 1'
#
loop_
_entity.id
_entity.type
_entity.pdbx_description
1 polymer ?
#
loop_
_entity_poly.entity_id
_entity_poly.type
_entity_poly.pdbx_seq_one_letter_code
_entity_poly.pdbx_strand_id
1 'polypeptide(L)'
;MANLQEKPVWETGIYQLETTDPVLGGADGVDNLQAKQLANRTTFLKKQIDDMVAGALIAEYADRLKTPRNIAMTGDGGWNVTFDAGGDVSAQMTLKDSGVAAGSYGQVTVDSKGRVTAARAIQPGDVPPLDWGKIASGKPTTLAGYGIADGLTIRPQLGDKVDLNTITDDGLYHNPGNAYAANGANYPAPHAGLLFVFSDDNMVYQRYQCYDDAGCWYRCRYRGNWQAWRRHADASTTLAGYGITDAASKTDLASGLDASRTLRNVEYLKATSTSGAAGRIAGINASNQLFIGDIDGVANLLSLQVAGVAVASATKDGLQLNGAPTVPTPAANAGGQQAANVAYVKSAIDGVVAGAPGALNTLKELADALGSDGNFAATVTNKLATKADKATTLAGYGIADAASAGDLAKVAAKVNNRRLICVRAGGYSATNGSAGVEIDGVTVGSAARSYNMLQLDVNGSVSRSATFDVSGGVDQGKAAANWLNAAPNSAVVIVYTWDEPQGNRLSGGLPEALYRCGASSAVFASDQFQYRSAYLLIGKAGCGEGQGLERYRGDKGNSPDAQLEVSFELVGGQFMLVGAQGSDQNCVATVTNKLDGKADKATTLAGYGIADAASINGNSSKTFNVANATAAAHAVALGQFGSSLAQNGYQYLPNGLLLQWGKSGVIAGASSVTEKFPIAFPNGVFSMTASSYLDTNNSETFNVFIVSNSQYRVTSGFAAAVAAPVCWIAIGY
;
A
#
# COMPACT_ATOMS: atom_id res chain seq x y z
N MET A 1 -19.80 43.19 -29.65
CA MET A 1 -20.66 42.10 -30.17
C MET A 1 -20.97 41.19 -29.00
N ALA A 2 -22.25 41.03 -28.64
CA ALA A 2 -22.67 40.19 -27.51
C ALA A 2 -22.97 38.78 -28.04
N ASN A 3 -22.33 37.76 -27.46
CA ASN A 3 -22.59 36.35 -27.79
C ASN A 3 -23.79 35.82 -27.02
N LEU A 4 -24.49 34.84 -27.58
CA LEU A 4 -25.50 34.08 -26.84
C LEU A 4 -24.85 33.28 -25.72
N GLN A 5 -25.49 33.26 -24.55
CA GLN A 5 -25.01 32.50 -23.40
C GLN A 5 -25.50 31.06 -23.51
N GLU A 6 -24.56 30.14 -23.69
CA GLU A 6 -24.82 28.72 -23.82
C GLU A 6 -24.85 28.04 -22.44
N LYS A 7 -25.75 27.08 -22.28
CA LYS A 7 -25.88 26.26 -21.07
C LYS A 7 -25.89 24.78 -21.48
N PRO A 8 -25.24 23.89 -20.71
CA PRO A 8 -25.26 22.45 -20.98
C PRO A 8 -26.59 21.86 -20.51
N VAL A 9 -27.66 22.16 -21.23
CA VAL A 9 -29.01 21.66 -20.97
C VAL A 9 -29.59 21.07 -22.25
N TRP A 10 -30.24 19.91 -22.14
CA TRP A 10 -31.00 19.35 -23.23
C TRP A 10 -32.37 20.03 -23.31
N GLU A 11 -32.49 21.00 -24.20
CA GLU A 11 -33.76 21.66 -24.48
C GLU A 11 -34.78 20.64 -25.01
N THR A 12 -36.03 20.67 -24.56
CA THR A 12 -37.06 19.68 -24.94
C THR A 12 -37.45 19.77 -26.42
N GLY A 13 -37.39 20.98 -26.99
CA GLY A 13 -37.67 21.26 -28.40
C GLY A 13 -36.84 22.45 -28.90
N ILE A 14 -36.75 22.61 -30.21
CA ILE A 14 -36.29 23.87 -30.82
C ILE A 14 -37.56 24.62 -31.21
N TYR A 15 -37.69 25.83 -30.69
CA TYR A 15 -38.82 26.71 -30.99
C TYR A 15 -38.91 26.93 -32.50
N GLN A 16 -40.10 27.02 -33.05
CA GLN A 16 -40.34 27.43 -34.43
C GLN A 16 -40.80 28.88 -34.39
N LEU A 17 -40.11 29.78 -35.08
CA LEU A 17 -40.58 31.16 -35.23
C LEU A 17 -41.93 31.16 -35.94
N GLU A 18 -42.91 31.79 -35.31
CA GLU A 18 -44.25 31.95 -35.86
C GLU A 18 -44.36 33.30 -36.57
N THR A 19 -45.27 33.40 -37.55
CA THR A 19 -45.47 34.65 -38.30
C THR A 19 -45.97 35.81 -37.44
N THR A 20 -46.43 35.53 -36.23
CA THR A 20 -46.89 36.53 -35.24
C THR A 20 -45.81 36.96 -34.25
N ASP A 21 -44.62 36.35 -34.29
CA ASP A 21 -43.56 36.67 -33.33
C ASP A 21 -42.94 38.05 -33.61
N PRO A 22 -42.73 38.88 -32.57
CA PRO A 22 -42.08 40.17 -32.73
C PRO A 22 -40.57 39.98 -32.98
N VAL A 23 -40.00 40.77 -33.91
CA VAL A 23 -38.53 40.77 -34.17
C VAL A 23 -37.81 41.40 -32.98
N LEU A 24 -37.51 40.58 -31.98
CA LEU A 24 -36.92 40.96 -30.71
C LEU A 24 -35.56 40.28 -30.56
N GLY A 25 -34.49 41.06 -30.69
CA GLY A 25 -33.12 40.63 -30.38
C GLY A 25 -32.80 40.67 -28.88
N GLY A 26 -31.55 40.38 -28.54
CA GLY A 26 -31.08 40.29 -27.14
C GLY A 26 -31.06 38.86 -26.61
N ALA A 27 -30.55 38.68 -25.39
CA ALA A 27 -30.25 37.36 -24.81
C ALA A 27 -31.49 36.46 -24.61
N ASP A 28 -32.66 37.09 -24.44
CA ASP A 28 -33.96 36.43 -24.24
C ASP A 28 -34.98 36.84 -25.33
N GLY A 29 -34.47 37.42 -26.42
CA GLY A 29 -35.27 37.76 -27.59
C GLY A 29 -35.70 36.52 -28.37
N VAL A 30 -36.94 36.53 -28.89
CA VAL A 30 -37.53 35.37 -29.59
C VAL A 30 -36.74 35.00 -30.85
N ASP A 31 -36.14 35.99 -31.54
CA ASP A 31 -35.32 35.79 -32.74
C ASP A 31 -34.07 34.96 -32.47
N ASN A 32 -33.55 35.02 -31.24
CA ASN A 32 -32.36 34.29 -30.83
C ASN A 32 -32.68 32.97 -30.11
N LEU A 33 -33.96 32.68 -29.83
CA LEU A 33 -34.36 31.54 -29.01
C LEU A 33 -34.00 30.20 -29.66
N GLN A 34 -34.28 30.04 -30.95
CA GLN A 34 -33.97 28.81 -31.70
C GLN A 34 -32.45 28.53 -31.71
N ALA A 35 -31.66 29.57 -31.97
CA ALA A 35 -30.19 29.50 -31.99
C ALA A 35 -29.61 29.17 -30.60
N LYS A 36 -30.13 29.82 -29.55
CA LYS A 36 -29.76 29.54 -28.15
C LYS A 36 -30.08 28.11 -27.77
N GLN A 37 -31.26 27.60 -28.15
CA GLN A 37 -31.66 26.23 -27.84
C GLN A 37 -30.80 25.18 -28.55
N LEU A 38 -30.48 25.41 -29.83
CA LEU A 38 -29.58 24.55 -30.58
C LEU A 38 -28.15 24.57 -30.00
N ALA A 39 -27.66 25.75 -29.62
CA ALA A 39 -26.36 25.90 -28.98
C ALA A 39 -26.31 25.19 -27.62
N ASN A 40 -27.37 25.30 -26.80
CA ASN A 40 -27.48 24.60 -25.51
C ASN A 40 -27.43 23.07 -25.68
N ARG A 41 -28.18 22.52 -26.64
CA ARG A 41 -28.13 21.07 -26.95
C ARG A 41 -26.75 20.63 -27.44
N THR A 42 -26.10 21.45 -28.27
CA THR A 42 -24.74 21.17 -28.76
C THR A 42 -23.74 21.15 -27.61
N THR A 43 -23.82 22.12 -26.71
CA THR A 43 -22.96 22.21 -25.53
C THR A 43 -23.27 21.13 -24.51
N PHE A 44 -24.53 20.68 -24.37
CA PHE A 44 -24.89 19.50 -23.59
C PHE A 44 -24.24 18.22 -24.14
N LEU A 45 -24.37 17.95 -25.45
CA LEU A 45 -23.78 16.77 -26.08
C LEU A 45 -22.26 16.80 -26.04
N LYS A 46 -21.65 17.96 -26.30
CA LYS A 46 -20.20 18.14 -26.20
C LYS A 46 -19.73 17.87 -24.78
N LYS A 47 -20.44 18.38 -23.77
CA LYS A 47 -20.16 18.09 -22.37
C LYS A 47 -20.28 16.60 -22.05
N GLN A 48 -21.32 15.91 -22.52
CA GLN A 48 -21.44 14.45 -22.31
C GLN A 48 -20.28 13.68 -22.94
N ILE A 49 -19.86 14.03 -24.16
CA ILE A 49 -18.70 13.44 -24.83
C ILE A 49 -17.41 13.71 -24.04
N ASP A 50 -17.19 14.96 -23.61
CA ASP A 50 -16.01 15.34 -22.85
C ASP A 50 -15.95 14.63 -21.49
N ASP A 51 -17.10 14.55 -20.80
CA ASP A 51 -17.22 13.84 -19.54
C ASP A 51 -16.99 12.33 -19.73
N MET A 52 -17.45 11.71 -20.83
CA MET A 52 -17.15 10.31 -21.16
C MET A 52 -15.65 10.09 -21.46
N VAL A 53 -15.01 11.01 -22.21
CA VAL A 53 -13.58 10.94 -22.53
C VAL A 53 -12.72 11.17 -21.29
N ALA A 54 -13.16 12.06 -20.39
CA ALA A 54 -12.48 12.35 -19.13
C ALA A 54 -12.76 11.32 -18.02
N GLY A 55 -13.70 10.38 -18.23
CA GLY A 55 -14.11 9.38 -17.24
C GLY A 55 -15.06 9.91 -16.14
N ALA A 56 -15.60 11.13 -16.30
CA ALA A 56 -16.59 11.71 -15.40
C ALA A 56 -18.01 11.17 -15.63
N LEU A 57 -18.29 10.65 -16.84
CA LEU A 57 -19.49 9.88 -17.18
C LEU A 57 -19.07 8.46 -17.57
N ILE A 58 -19.74 7.46 -17.00
CA ILE A 58 -19.47 6.05 -17.29
C ILE A 58 -20.29 5.66 -18.53
N ALA A 59 -19.63 5.15 -19.58
CA ALA A 59 -20.31 4.45 -20.66
C ALA A 59 -20.79 3.09 -20.12
N GLU A 60 -22.10 2.86 -20.11
CA GLU A 60 -22.71 1.68 -19.50
C GLU A 60 -22.28 0.36 -20.17
N TYR A 61 -21.99 0.42 -21.48
CA TYR A 61 -21.47 -0.70 -22.25
C TYR A 61 -20.32 -0.25 -23.15
N ALA A 62 -19.24 -1.01 -23.14
CA ALA A 62 -18.16 -0.92 -24.12
C ALA A 62 -18.13 -2.22 -24.93
N ASP A 63 -18.25 -2.13 -26.25
CA ASP A 63 -18.39 -3.30 -27.11
C ASP A 63 -17.08 -4.10 -27.22
N ARG A 64 -15.95 -3.38 -27.35
CA ARG A 64 -14.58 -3.95 -27.39
C ARG A 64 -13.54 -2.95 -26.89
N LEU A 65 -12.39 -3.43 -26.44
CA LEU A 65 -11.21 -2.60 -26.20
C LEU A 65 -10.66 -2.07 -27.53
N LYS A 66 -10.51 -0.74 -27.64
CA LYS A 66 -9.92 -0.09 -28.83
C LYS A 66 -8.57 -0.68 -29.24
N THR A 67 -7.79 -1.12 -28.26
CA THR A 67 -6.55 -1.85 -28.49
C THR A 67 -6.61 -3.12 -27.66
N PRO A 68 -6.58 -4.32 -28.27
CA PRO A 68 -6.52 -5.57 -27.53
C PRO A 68 -5.34 -5.60 -26.55
N ARG A 69 -5.48 -6.32 -25.45
CA ARG A 69 -4.43 -6.52 -24.44
C ARG A 69 -3.98 -7.96 -24.48
N ASN A 70 -2.67 -8.19 -24.44
CA ASN A 70 -2.13 -9.52 -24.24
C ASN A 70 -2.12 -9.82 -22.73
N ILE A 71 -2.88 -10.82 -22.29
CA ILE A 71 -2.81 -11.34 -20.93
C ILE A 71 -1.80 -12.48 -20.95
N ALA A 72 -0.74 -12.36 -20.15
CA ALA A 72 0.33 -13.35 -20.11
C ALA A 72 0.74 -13.69 -18.67
N MET A 73 1.13 -14.95 -18.46
CA MET A 73 1.79 -15.39 -17.23
C MET A 73 3.28 -15.66 -17.52
N THR A 74 4.15 -15.26 -16.59
CA THR A 74 5.59 -15.49 -16.64
C THR A 74 6.01 -16.33 -15.44
N GLY A 75 6.93 -17.27 -15.62
CA GLY A 75 7.36 -18.21 -14.58
C GLY A 75 7.51 -19.63 -15.09
N ASP A 76 7.02 -20.59 -14.31
CA ASP A 76 7.10 -22.04 -14.60
C ASP A 76 6.03 -22.51 -15.60
N GLY A 77 5.00 -21.69 -15.81
CA GLY A 77 4.06 -21.79 -16.91
C GLY A 77 4.17 -20.58 -17.84
N GLY A 78 4.09 -20.81 -19.14
CA GLY A 78 3.91 -19.83 -20.19
C GLY A 78 2.51 -19.95 -20.76
N TRP A 79 1.77 -18.85 -20.77
CA TRP A 79 0.45 -18.75 -21.37
C TRP A 79 0.29 -17.31 -21.83
N ASN A 80 -0.26 -17.13 -23.04
CA ASN A 80 -0.57 -15.81 -23.57
C ASN A 80 -1.89 -15.90 -24.35
N VAL A 81 -2.72 -14.88 -24.20
CA VAL A 81 -3.94 -14.73 -24.99
C VAL A 81 -4.23 -13.25 -25.22
N THR A 82 -4.71 -12.93 -26.41
CA THR A 82 -5.18 -11.58 -26.71
C THR A 82 -6.63 -11.44 -26.25
N PHE A 83 -6.90 -10.45 -25.41
CA PHE A 83 -8.22 -10.13 -24.88
C PHE A 83 -8.64 -8.74 -25.34
N ASP A 84 -9.85 -8.62 -25.89
CA ASP A 84 -10.42 -7.35 -26.37
C ASP A 84 -11.85 -7.11 -25.88
N ALA A 85 -12.32 -7.87 -24.88
CA ALA A 85 -13.67 -7.82 -24.32
C ALA A 85 -14.82 -8.21 -25.28
N GLY A 86 -14.54 -8.73 -26.48
CA GLY A 86 -15.58 -9.22 -27.40
C GLY A 86 -16.21 -10.56 -27.01
N GLY A 87 -15.65 -11.26 -26.01
CA GLY A 87 -16.12 -12.57 -25.53
C GLY A 87 -15.07 -13.29 -24.70
N ASP A 88 -15.38 -14.53 -24.30
CA ASP A 88 -14.44 -15.39 -23.56
C ASP A 88 -13.25 -15.78 -24.43
N VAL A 89 -12.05 -15.78 -23.82
CA VAL A 89 -10.80 -16.15 -24.51
C VAL A 89 -10.12 -17.28 -23.76
N SER A 90 -9.50 -18.21 -24.50
CA SER A 90 -8.74 -19.32 -23.94
C SER A 90 -7.47 -19.58 -24.75
N ALA A 91 -6.43 -20.04 -24.07
CA ALA A 91 -5.18 -20.51 -24.68
C ALA A 91 -4.64 -21.70 -23.88
N GLN A 92 -3.76 -22.49 -24.48
CA GLN A 92 -3.11 -23.61 -23.78
C GLN A 92 -1.94 -23.12 -22.93
N MET A 93 -1.84 -23.62 -21.69
CA MET A 93 -0.71 -23.38 -20.80
C MET A 93 0.46 -24.31 -21.17
N THR A 94 1.64 -23.75 -21.37
CA THR A 94 2.88 -24.48 -21.66
C THR A 94 3.77 -24.45 -20.43
N LEU A 95 4.15 -25.61 -19.87
CA LEU A 95 5.10 -25.66 -18.75
C LEU A 95 6.55 -25.60 -19.25
N LYS A 96 7.44 -25.00 -18.46
CA LYS A 96 8.90 -25.14 -18.65
C LYS A 96 9.37 -26.56 -18.33
N ASP A 97 10.51 -26.94 -18.89
CA ASP A 97 11.16 -28.20 -18.54
C ASP A 97 11.61 -28.17 -17.07
N SER A 98 11.36 -29.28 -16.35
CA SER A 98 11.64 -29.38 -14.92
C SER A 98 13.11 -29.69 -14.60
N GLY A 99 13.93 -29.91 -15.63
CA GLY A 99 15.29 -30.43 -15.52
C GLY A 99 15.35 -31.96 -15.37
N VAL A 100 14.22 -32.65 -15.22
CA VAL A 100 14.15 -34.11 -15.26
C VAL A 100 14.20 -34.57 -16.72
N ALA A 101 15.09 -35.53 -17.02
CA ALA A 101 15.14 -36.14 -18.34
C ALA A 101 13.84 -36.93 -18.59
N ALA A 102 13.21 -36.71 -19.73
CA ALA A 102 12.03 -37.49 -20.11
C ALA A 102 12.39 -38.98 -20.17
N GLY A 103 11.65 -39.83 -19.47
CA GLY A 103 12.02 -41.23 -19.33
C GLY A 103 11.21 -42.00 -18.29
N SER A 104 11.47 -43.31 -18.21
CA SER A 104 10.82 -44.20 -17.25
C SER A 104 11.66 -44.36 -15.99
N TYR A 105 11.07 -44.03 -14.85
CA TYR A 105 11.66 -44.12 -13.52
C TYR A 105 10.88 -45.17 -12.71
N GLY A 106 11.38 -46.40 -12.75
CA GLY A 106 10.64 -47.54 -12.20
C GLY A 106 9.30 -47.69 -12.92
N GLN A 107 8.21 -47.50 -12.19
CA GLN A 107 6.82 -47.74 -12.61
C GLN A 107 6.12 -46.53 -13.26
N VAL A 108 6.75 -45.35 -13.27
CA VAL A 108 6.21 -44.13 -13.89
C VAL A 108 7.08 -43.65 -15.04
N THR A 109 6.46 -43.17 -16.10
CA THR A 109 7.13 -42.46 -17.19
C THR A 109 6.81 -40.99 -17.07
N VAL A 110 7.83 -40.13 -17.10
CA VAL A 110 7.68 -38.68 -17.03
C VAL A 110 8.09 -38.02 -18.35
N ASP A 111 7.41 -36.94 -18.71
CA ASP A 111 7.86 -36.07 -19.80
C ASP A 111 8.97 -35.10 -19.33
N SER A 112 9.51 -34.28 -20.25
CA SER A 112 10.55 -33.29 -19.93
C SER A 112 10.09 -32.18 -18.97
N LYS A 113 8.76 -32.06 -18.80
CA LYS A 113 8.12 -31.16 -17.84
C LYS A 113 7.94 -31.81 -16.47
N GLY A 114 8.37 -33.06 -16.28
CA GLY A 114 8.27 -33.82 -15.03
C GLY A 114 6.87 -34.36 -14.73
N ARG A 115 5.94 -34.32 -15.69
CA ARG A 115 4.59 -34.84 -15.51
C ARG A 115 4.56 -36.33 -15.78
N VAL A 116 3.83 -37.08 -14.97
CA VAL A 116 3.58 -38.51 -15.22
C VAL A 116 2.70 -38.64 -16.47
N THR A 117 3.23 -39.27 -17.50
CA THR A 117 2.56 -39.49 -18.79
C THR A 117 2.10 -40.93 -18.98
N ALA A 118 2.70 -41.87 -18.24
CA ALA A 118 2.24 -43.25 -18.16
C ALA A 118 2.64 -43.84 -16.80
N ALA A 119 1.88 -44.84 -16.37
CA ALA A 119 2.24 -45.68 -15.24
C ALA A 119 1.96 -47.13 -15.61
N ARG A 120 2.75 -48.06 -15.07
CA ARG A 120 2.48 -49.51 -15.15
C ARG A 120 2.33 -50.11 -13.76
N ALA A 121 1.62 -51.22 -13.68
CA ALA A 121 1.59 -52.02 -12.46
C ALA A 121 3.00 -52.54 -12.12
N ILE A 122 3.30 -52.64 -10.82
CA ILE A 122 4.58 -53.16 -10.33
C ILE A 122 4.82 -54.57 -10.89
N GLN A 123 5.99 -54.77 -11.49
CA GLN A 123 6.43 -56.07 -11.99
C GLN A 123 7.46 -56.67 -11.02
N PRO A 124 7.66 -58.00 -11.03
CA PRO A 124 8.62 -58.65 -10.14
C PRO A 124 10.04 -58.05 -10.17
N GLY A 125 10.49 -57.56 -11.32
CA GLY A 125 11.81 -56.91 -11.47
C GLY A 125 11.89 -55.49 -10.90
N ASP A 126 10.76 -54.84 -10.61
CA ASP A 126 10.71 -53.54 -9.92
C ASP A 126 10.98 -53.68 -8.41
N VAL A 127 10.89 -54.91 -7.88
CA VAL A 127 11.17 -55.23 -6.49
C VAL A 127 12.62 -55.74 -6.40
N PRO A 128 13.54 -55.01 -5.73
CA PRO A 128 14.91 -55.47 -5.55
C PRO A 128 14.94 -56.76 -4.72
N PRO A 129 16.00 -57.58 -4.77
CA PRO A 129 16.12 -58.77 -3.94
C PRO A 129 15.86 -58.45 -2.45
N LEU A 130 14.81 -59.05 -1.90
CA LEU A 130 14.42 -58.90 -0.50
C LEU A 130 14.83 -60.15 0.29
N ASP A 131 15.57 -59.96 1.38
CA ASP A 131 15.80 -61.03 2.34
C ASP A 131 14.52 -61.33 3.15
N TRP A 132 14.41 -62.53 3.72
CA TRP A 132 13.24 -62.95 4.49
C TRP A 132 13.04 -62.17 5.80
N GLY A 133 14.06 -61.44 6.25
CA GLY A 133 13.97 -60.50 7.38
C GLY A 133 13.17 -59.26 7.02
N LYS A 134 13.17 -58.87 5.74
CA LYS A 134 12.43 -57.70 5.21
C LYS A 134 10.97 -58.00 4.84
N ILE A 135 10.53 -59.27 4.88
CA ILE A 135 9.14 -59.65 4.58
C ILE A 135 8.36 -59.87 5.90
N ALA A 136 7.49 -58.91 6.23
CA ALA A 136 6.77 -58.86 7.52
C ALA A 136 5.41 -59.58 7.54
N SER A 137 4.90 -60.07 6.40
CA SER A 137 3.61 -60.77 6.32
C SER A 137 3.57 -61.78 5.16
N GLY A 138 2.60 -62.71 5.18
CA GLY A 138 2.38 -63.66 4.08
C GLY A 138 3.32 -64.87 4.04
N LYS A 139 4.00 -65.19 5.15
CA LYS A 139 4.83 -66.40 5.25
C LYS A 139 3.93 -67.64 5.24
N PRO A 140 4.17 -68.66 4.39
CA PRO A 140 3.40 -69.90 4.36
C PRO A 140 3.32 -70.57 5.74
N THR A 141 2.29 -71.37 5.99
CA THR A 141 2.09 -72.03 7.31
C THR A 141 2.07 -73.56 7.22
N THR A 142 2.16 -74.12 6.02
CA THR A 142 2.23 -75.56 5.80
C THR A 142 3.57 -75.92 5.15
N LEU A 143 4.07 -77.12 5.43
CA LEU A 143 5.33 -77.61 4.86
C LEU A 143 5.28 -77.61 3.34
N ALA A 144 4.14 -78.01 2.75
CA ALA A 144 3.91 -77.91 1.31
C ALA A 144 3.94 -76.45 0.81
N GLY A 145 3.40 -75.49 1.57
CA GLY A 145 3.48 -74.07 1.26
C GLY A 145 4.91 -73.50 1.31
N TYR A 146 5.83 -74.15 2.03
CA TYR A 146 7.27 -73.87 2.04
C TYR A 146 8.06 -74.64 0.96
N GLY A 147 7.41 -75.53 0.19
CA GLY A 147 8.07 -76.39 -0.81
C GLY A 147 8.76 -77.62 -0.22
N ILE A 148 8.47 -77.98 1.04
CA ILE A 148 9.06 -79.11 1.75
C ILE A 148 8.26 -80.39 1.40
N ALA A 149 8.89 -81.32 0.68
CA ALA A 149 8.27 -82.53 0.12
C ALA A 149 8.65 -83.85 0.83
N ASP A 150 9.54 -83.78 1.81
CA ASP A 150 10.13 -84.89 2.59
C ASP A 150 9.48 -85.06 3.99
N GLY A 151 8.24 -84.57 4.16
CA GLY A 151 7.48 -84.67 5.42
C GLY A 151 6.86 -86.05 5.67
N LEU A 152 6.73 -86.41 6.95
CA LEU A 152 6.12 -87.67 7.42
C LEU A 152 4.68 -87.84 6.88
N THR A 153 4.44 -88.93 6.14
CA THR A 153 3.17 -89.17 5.42
C THR A 153 2.17 -90.00 6.24
N ILE A 154 0.92 -89.56 6.32
CA ILE A 154 -0.19 -90.35 6.91
C ILE A 154 -0.71 -91.32 5.85
N ARG A 155 -0.73 -92.61 6.19
CA ARG A 155 -1.06 -93.69 5.27
C ARG A 155 -2.52 -94.14 5.46
N PRO A 156 -3.15 -94.79 4.45
CA PRO A 156 -4.51 -95.31 4.58
C PRO A 156 -4.66 -96.29 5.74
N GLN A 157 -5.89 -96.47 6.23
CA GLN A 157 -6.19 -97.42 7.29
C GLN A 157 -5.76 -98.85 6.94
N LEU A 158 -5.36 -99.62 7.94
CA LEU A 158 -5.06 -101.04 7.81
C LEU A 158 -6.35 -101.84 7.58
N GLY A 159 -6.31 -102.81 6.66
CA GLY A 159 -7.42 -103.71 6.35
C GLY A 159 -7.62 -104.82 7.40
N ASP A 160 -8.71 -105.59 7.25
CA ASP A 160 -8.98 -106.73 8.13
C ASP A 160 -7.94 -107.85 7.93
N LYS A 161 -7.56 -108.51 9.03
CA LYS A 161 -6.58 -109.63 9.06
C LYS A 161 -5.21 -109.32 8.44
N VAL A 162 -4.78 -108.06 8.48
CA VAL A 162 -3.46 -107.67 7.99
C VAL A 162 -2.34 -108.32 8.81
N ASP A 163 -1.24 -108.68 8.18
CA ASP A 163 0.01 -109.03 8.86
C ASP A 163 0.90 -107.79 9.00
N LEU A 164 1.19 -107.36 10.24
CA LEU A 164 2.05 -106.19 10.46
C LEU A 164 3.47 -106.36 9.92
N ASN A 165 3.97 -107.58 9.74
CA ASN A 165 5.28 -107.80 9.13
C ASN A 165 5.35 -107.35 7.67
N THR A 166 4.20 -107.19 7.01
CA THR A 166 4.08 -106.76 5.59
C THR A 166 3.98 -105.25 5.42
N ILE A 167 3.75 -104.49 6.50
CA ILE A 167 3.63 -103.04 6.45
C ILE A 167 5.01 -102.40 6.66
N THR A 168 5.70 -102.11 5.56
CA THR A 168 7.09 -101.64 5.58
C THR A 168 7.31 -100.23 5.05
N ASP A 169 6.35 -99.63 4.35
CA ASP A 169 6.55 -98.28 3.82
C ASP A 169 6.46 -97.23 4.92
N ASP A 170 7.33 -96.22 4.83
CA ASP A 170 7.36 -95.08 5.75
C ASP A 170 6.01 -94.44 5.96
N GLY A 171 5.61 -94.25 7.21
CA GLY A 171 4.44 -93.46 7.54
C GLY A 171 3.67 -93.97 8.74
N LEU A 172 2.58 -93.28 9.01
CA LEU A 172 1.71 -93.57 10.14
C LEU A 172 0.40 -94.18 9.62
N TYR A 173 0.11 -95.40 10.07
CA TYR A 173 -1.07 -96.18 9.70
C TYR A 173 -2.02 -96.30 10.88
N HIS A 174 -3.30 -96.40 10.59
CA HIS A 174 -4.34 -96.57 11.59
C HIS A 174 -5.01 -97.93 11.45
N ASN A 175 -5.00 -98.72 12.51
CA ASN A 175 -5.80 -99.94 12.62
C ASN A 175 -7.13 -99.62 13.30
N PRO A 176 -8.27 -99.73 12.59
CA PRO A 176 -9.54 -99.18 13.07
C PRO A 176 -10.30 -100.08 14.06
N GLY A 177 -9.89 -101.33 14.31
CA GLY A 177 -10.67 -102.21 15.20
C GLY A 177 -9.91 -103.35 15.86
N ASN A 178 -10.31 -103.74 17.07
CA ASN A 178 -9.66 -104.81 17.83
C ASN A 178 -9.74 -106.15 17.10
N ALA A 179 -10.85 -106.41 16.38
CA ALA A 179 -10.98 -107.60 15.55
C ALA A 179 -9.89 -107.68 14.45
N TYR A 180 -9.46 -106.54 13.92
CA TYR A 180 -8.44 -106.47 12.86
C TYR A 180 -7.05 -106.78 13.43
N ALA A 181 -6.77 -106.33 14.66
CA ALA A 181 -5.55 -106.70 15.39
C ALA A 181 -5.58 -108.16 15.87
N ALA A 182 -6.69 -108.59 16.45
CA ALA A 182 -6.86 -109.92 17.05
C ALA A 182 -6.86 -111.04 16.00
N ASN A 183 -7.46 -110.78 14.83
CA ASN A 183 -7.47 -111.71 13.71
C ASN A 183 -6.30 -111.48 12.74
N GLY A 184 -5.55 -110.38 12.91
CA GLY A 184 -4.35 -110.05 12.16
C GLY A 184 -3.12 -110.78 12.70
N ALA A 185 -2.07 -110.83 11.88
CA ALA A 185 -0.83 -111.51 12.25
C ALA A 185 0.23 -110.52 12.77
N ASN A 186 1.06 -110.99 13.71
CA ASN A 186 2.21 -110.27 14.26
C ASN A 186 1.89 -108.93 14.96
N TYR A 187 0.66 -108.76 15.44
CA TYR A 187 0.33 -107.68 16.37
C TYR A 187 0.92 -107.95 17.76
N PRO A 188 1.40 -106.92 18.48
CA PRO A 188 1.89 -107.09 19.85
C PRO A 188 0.78 -107.37 20.86
N ALA A 189 -0.44 -106.93 20.57
CA ALA A 189 -1.63 -107.10 21.40
C ALA A 189 -2.88 -107.12 20.51
N PRO A 190 -3.98 -107.81 20.90
CA PRO A 190 -5.21 -107.93 20.13
C PRO A 190 -6.10 -106.67 20.21
N HIS A 191 -5.50 -105.48 20.11
CA HIS A 191 -6.17 -104.19 20.27
C HIS A 191 -5.89 -103.29 19.06
N ALA A 192 -6.89 -102.51 18.63
CA ALA A 192 -6.78 -101.48 17.60
C ALA A 192 -5.71 -100.44 17.98
N GLY A 193 -5.28 -99.61 17.05
CA GLY A 193 -4.20 -98.68 17.37
C GLY A 193 -3.52 -98.04 16.18
N LEU A 194 -2.45 -97.32 16.47
CA LEU A 194 -1.61 -96.68 15.47
C LEU A 194 -0.33 -97.47 15.28
N LEU A 195 0.05 -97.66 14.03
CA LEU A 195 1.36 -98.17 13.65
C LEU A 195 2.17 -97.04 13.04
N PHE A 196 3.28 -96.70 13.68
CA PHE A 196 4.32 -95.87 13.08
C PHE A 196 5.37 -96.78 12.44
N VAL A 197 5.66 -96.53 11.16
CA VAL A 197 6.69 -97.24 10.40
C VAL A 197 7.74 -96.22 9.94
N PHE A 198 9.00 -96.53 10.26
CA PHE A 198 10.15 -95.89 9.65
C PHE A 198 11.01 -96.94 8.97
N SER A 199 11.39 -96.72 7.72
CA SER A 199 12.05 -97.65 6.83
C SER A 199 13.12 -96.97 6.01
N ASP A 200 14.31 -97.57 6.00
CA ASP A 200 15.43 -97.18 5.13
C ASP A 200 15.80 -98.32 4.15
N ASP A 201 14.80 -99.12 3.76
CA ASP A 201 14.87 -100.44 3.09
C ASP A 201 15.51 -101.58 3.89
N ASN A 202 16.59 -101.35 4.63
CA ASN A 202 17.33 -102.41 5.35
C ASN A 202 16.85 -102.63 6.79
N MET A 203 16.37 -101.57 7.42
CA MET A 203 15.80 -101.51 8.75
C MET A 203 14.38 -100.99 8.66
N VAL A 204 13.44 -101.74 9.24
CA VAL A 204 12.04 -101.30 9.38
C VAL A 204 11.71 -101.24 10.85
N TYR A 205 11.61 -100.04 11.38
CA TYR A 205 11.18 -99.79 12.75
C TYR A 205 9.67 -99.70 12.79
N GLN A 206 9.09 -100.46 13.70
CA GLN A 206 7.68 -100.41 13.97
C GLN A 206 7.43 -100.06 15.42
N ARG A 207 6.52 -99.12 15.62
CA ARG A 207 5.93 -98.85 16.93
C ARG A 207 4.42 -98.97 16.81
N TYR A 208 3.84 -99.84 17.62
CA TYR A 208 2.40 -100.03 17.68
C TYR A 208 1.87 -99.54 19.01
N GLN A 209 1.06 -98.50 18.97
CA GLN A 209 0.38 -97.96 20.14
C GLN A 209 -1.07 -98.40 20.09
N CYS A 210 -1.50 -99.15 21.09
CA CYS A 210 -2.91 -99.51 21.21
C CYS A 210 -3.75 -98.25 21.46
N TYR A 211 -5.00 -98.25 21.00
CA TYR A 211 -5.93 -97.15 21.21
C TYR A 211 -6.36 -97.01 22.68
N ASP A 212 -6.24 -98.10 23.45
CA ASP A 212 -6.56 -98.21 24.87
C ASP A 212 -5.31 -98.43 25.72
N ASP A 213 -5.50 -98.59 27.03
CA ASP A 213 -4.42 -98.74 28.01
C ASP A 213 -3.67 -100.09 27.90
N ALA A 214 -3.91 -100.87 26.85
CA ALA A 214 -3.17 -102.11 26.54
C ALA A 214 -1.69 -101.86 26.21
N GLY A 215 -1.30 -100.60 26.02
CA GLY A 215 0.08 -100.14 26.05
C GLY A 215 0.72 -99.92 24.68
N CYS A 216 1.92 -99.33 24.73
CA CYS A 216 2.72 -99.02 23.55
C CYS A 216 3.85 -100.01 23.38
N TRP A 217 4.02 -100.50 22.16
CA TRP A 217 4.97 -101.55 21.80
C TRP A 217 5.90 -101.08 20.70
N TYR A 218 7.14 -101.56 20.72
CA TYR A 218 8.11 -101.28 19.68
C TYR A 218 8.88 -102.54 19.28
N ARG A 219 9.32 -102.58 18.02
CA ARG A 219 10.22 -103.59 17.47
C ARG A 219 10.95 -103.05 16.24
N CYS A 220 11.90 -103.83 15.75
CA CYS A 220 12.64 -103.55 14.52
C CYS A 220 12.77 -104.82 13.68
N ARG A 221 12.68 -104.69 12.36
CA ARG A 221 13.16 -105.66 11.37
C ARG A 221 14.56 -105.28 10.94
N TYR A 222 15.52 -106.20 11.04
CA TYR A 222 16.87 -106.00 10.53
C TYR A 222 17.22 -107.11 9.54
N ARG A 223 17.59 -106.73 8.31
CA ARG A 223 17.99 -107.66 7.24
C ARG A 223 17.02 -108.82 7.04
N GLY A 224 15.73 -108.49 6.96
CA GLY A 224 14.67 -109.47 6.72
C GLY A 224 14.04 -110.05 7.98
N ASN A 225 14.72 -110.04 9.13
CA ASN A 225 14.27 -110.72 10.35
C ASN A 225 13.64 -109.76 11.36
N TRP A 226 12.43 -110.09 11.84
CA TRP A 226 11.73 -109.31 12.86
C TRP A 226 12.19 -109.69 14.26
N GLN A 227 12.47 -108.67 15.08
CA GLN A 227 12.61 -108.87 16.52
C GLN A 227 11.24 -108.96 17.20
N ALA A 228 11.24 -109.58 18.38
CA ALA A 228 10.06 -109.64 19.24
C ALA A 228 9.62 -108.23 19.68
N TRP A 229 8.32 -108.05 19.82
CA TRP A 229 7.74 -106.84 20.38
C TRP A 229 8.14 -106.66 21.84
N ARG A 230 8.43 -105.41 22.22
CA ARG A 230 8.70 -105.00 23.60
C ARG A 230 7.77 -103.87 24.01
N ARG A 231 7.25 -103.93 25.23
CA ARG A 231 6.32 -102.94 25.80
C ARG A 231 7.10 -101.78 26.43
N HIS A 232 6.62 -100.54 26.28
CA HIS A 232 7.05 -99.41 27.09
C HIS A 232 6.41 -99.49 28.49
N ALA A 233 7.16 -99.17 29.55
CA ALA A 233 6.68 -99.23 30.93
C ALA A 233 5.63 -98.14 31.25
N ASP A 234 4.63 -98.46 32.08
CA ASP A 234 3.57 -97.54 32.51
C ASP A 234 4.04 -96.63 33.67
N ALA A 235 3.45 -95.44 33.82
CA ALA A 235 3.75 -94.52 34.91
C ALA A 235 3.28 -95.08 36.27
N SER A 236 4.14 -95.06 37.30
CA SER A 236 3.73 -95.42 38.67
C SER A 236 2.91 -94.29 39.28
N THR A 237 1.84 -94.64 40.00
CA THR A 237 0.97 -93.67 40.68
C THR A 237 1.38 -93.41 42.13
N THR A 238 2.45 -94.06 42.61
CA THR A 238 2.95 -93.88 43.97
C THR A 238 4.43 -93.51 43.98
N LEU A 239 4.81 -92.66 44.94
CA LEU A 239 6.22 -92.30 45.16
C LEU A 239 7.07 -93.53 45.53
N ALA A 240 6.48 -94.54 46.15
CA ALA A 240 7.13 -95.83 46.46
C ALA A 240 7.44 -96.66 45.19
N GLY A 241 6.55 -96.64 44.18
CA GLY A 241 6.84 -97.25 42.88
C GLY A 241 7.89 -96.51 42.04
N TYR A 242 8.30 -95.31 42.48
CA TYR A 242 9.49 -94.60 42.00
C TYR A 242 10.69 -94.67 42.98
N GLY A 243 10.53 -95.23 44.19
CA GLY A 243 11.60 -95.49 45.17
C GLY A 243 11.81 -94.48 46.32
N ILE A 244 10.90 -93.54 46.60
CA ILE A 244 11.06 -92.46 47.60
C ILE A 244 10.17 -92.73 48.85
N THR A 245 10.70 -92.63 50.08
CA THR A 245 10.01 -93.10 51.31
C THR A 245 9.81 -92.09 52.46
N ASP A 246 10.34 -90.87 52.39
CA ASP A 246 10.33 -89.87 53.50
C ASP A 246 9.48 -88.61 53.24
N ALA A 247 8.70 -88.57 52.16
CA ALA A 247 7.85 -87.42 51.80
C ALA A 247 6.54 -87.34 52.62
N ALA A 248 6.15 -86.13 53.03
CA ALA A 248 4.85 -85.86 53.69
C ALA A 248 3.66 -86.18 52.77
N SER A 249 2.57 -86.71 53.33
CA SER A 249 1.46 -87.25 52.53
C SER A 249 0.54 -86.16 51.97
N LYS A 250 -0.17 -86.48 50.88
CA LYS A 250 -1.18 -85.60 50.27
C LYS A 250 -2.23 -85.12 51.30
N THR A 251 -2.51 -85.93 52.30
CA THR A 251 -3.47 -85.64 53.37
C THR A 251 -2.95 -84.58 54.34
N ASP A 252 -1.65 -84.61 54.65
CA ASP A 252 -0.98 -83.65 55.53
C ASP A 252 -0.87 -82.27 54.87
N LEU A 253 -0.65 -82.25 53.55
CA LEU A 253 -0.69 -81.03 52.73
C LEU A 253 -2.11 -80.48 52.59
N ALA A 254 -3.12 -81.36 52.47
CA ALA A 254 -4.52 -80.97 52.27
C ALA A 254 -5.15 -80.36 53.54
N SER A 255 -4.86 -80.92 54.72
CA SER A 255 -5.34 -80.36 56.00
C SER A 255 -4.71 -79.00 56.32
N GLY A 256 -3.48 -78.75 55.90
CA GLY A 256 -2.86 -77.41 55.94
C GLY A 256 -3.47 -76.41 54.95
N LEU A 257 -3.96 -76.88 53.80
CA LEU A 257 -4.53 -76.04 52.73
C LEU A 257 -6.02 -75.70 52.95
N ASP A 258 -6.81 -76.59 53.57
CA ASP A 258 -8.24 -76.36 53.82
C ASP A 258 -8.51 -75.30 54.91
N ALA A 259 -7.55 -75.03 55.80
CA ALA A 259 -7.59 -73.86 56.68
C ALA A 259 -7.45 -72.51 55.92
N SER A 260 -6.92 -72.52 54.70
CA SER A 260 -6.69 -71.33 53.84
C SER A 260 -7.85 -71.07 52.85
N ARG A 261 -8.85 -71.94 52.73
CA ARG A 261 -9.88 -71.91 51.66
C ARG A 261 -11.23 -71.30 52.07
N THR A 262 -11.29 -70.60 53.20
CA THR A 262 -12.43 -69.80 53.70
C THR A 262 -12.63 -68.48 52.93
N LEU A 263 -12.59 -68.49 51.59
CA LEU A 263 -12.78 -67.30 50.72
C LEU A 263 -13.66 -67.56 49.48
N ARG A 264 -14.43 -68.66 49.42
CA ARG A 264 -15.20 -69.01 48.21
C ARG A 264 -16.70 -69.24 48.35
N ASN A 265 -17.33 -68.71 49.40
CA ASN A 265 -18.79 -68.52 49.42
C ASN A 265 -19.13 -67.06 49.77
N VAL A 266 -19.52 -66.31 48.73
CA VAL A 266 -20.31 -65.07 48.77
C VAL A 266 -19.62 -63.83 49.37
N GLU A 267 -18.78 -63.20 48.55
CA GLU A 267 -18.86 -61.75 48.35
C GLU A 267 -18.96 -61.52 46.85
N TYR A 268 -20.19 -61.56 46.32
CA TYR A 268 -20.46 -60.78 45.11
C TYR A 268 -20.24 -59.33 45.53
N LEU A 269 -19.27 -58.65 44.91
CA LEU A 269 -19.25 -57.21 44.95
C LEU A 269 -20.49 -56.73 44.17
N LYS A 270 -21.62 -56.56 44.87
CA LYS A 270 -22.78 -55.84 44.34
C LYS A 270 -22.35 -54.40 44.08
N ALA A 271 -22.06 -54.06 42.83
CA ALA A 271 -22.11 -52.67 42.40
C ALA A 271 -23.58 -52.34 42.11
N THR A 272 -24.24 -51.75 43.10
CA THR A 272 -25.50 -51.02 42.89
C THR A 272 -25.08 -49.58 42.60
N SER A 273 -25.31 -49.06 41.39
CA SER A 273 -25.31 -47.60 41.21
C SER A 273 -26.73 -47.10 41.49
N THR A 274 -26.87 -46.06 42.31
CA THR A 274 -28.15 -45.48 42.73
C THR A 274 -28.89 -44.76 41.58
N SER A 275 -28.53 -44.98 40.33
CA SER A 275 -29.09 -44.30 39.15
C SER A 275 -29.28 -45.20 37.92
N GLY A 276 -29.49 -46.50 38.10
CA GLY A 276 -30.19 -47.32 37.11
C GLY A 276 -29.59 -47.50 35.71
N ALA A 277 -28.26 -47.47 35.52
CA ALA A 277 -27.64 -47.94 34.27
C ALA A 277 -26.17 -48.41 34.41
N ALA A 278 -25.83 -49.40 33.56
CA ALA A 278 -24.54 -50.01 33.21
C ALA A 278 -23.85 -50.94 34.23
N GLY A 279 -23.62 -52.19 33.80
CA GLY A 279 -22.87 -53.21 34.52
C GLY A 279 -21.79 -53.84 33.63
N ARG A 280 -20.59 -54.02 34.22
CA ARG A 280 -19.43 -54.67 33.58
C ARG A 280 -19.43 -56.17 33.88
N ILE A 281 -19.40 -57.01 32.84
CA ILE A 281 -19.21 -58.46 32.99
C ILE A 281 -17.76 -58.80 32.72
N ALA A 282 -17.10 -59.46 33.69
CA ALA A 282 -15.87 -60.20 33.45
C ALA A 282 -16.20 -61.69 33.40
N GLY A 283 -16.19 -62.25 32.21
CA GLY A 283 -16.34 -63.69 31.97
C GLY A 283 -15.12 -64.21 31.23
N ILE A 284 -14.75 -65.46 31.53
CA ILE A 284 -13.81 -66.21 30.72
C ILE A 284 -14.62 -67.25 29.95
N ASN A 285 -14.52 -67.26 28.62
CA ASN A 285 -15.24 -68.25 27.82
C ASN A 285 -14.55 -69.62 27.91
N ALA A 286 -15.17 -70.64 27.30
CA ALA A 286 -14.61 -72.00 27.21
C ALA A 286 -13.24 -72.09 26.50
N SER A 287 -12.75 -70.99 25.93
CA SER A 287 -11.44 -70.85 25.28
C SER A 287 -10.43 -70.07 26.12
N ASN A 288 -10.70 -69.85 27.40
CA ASN A 288 -9.80 -69.21 28.36
C ASN A 288 -9.43 -67.74 28.06
N GLN A 289 -10.27 -67.03 27.30
CA GLN A 289 -10.10 -65.61 27.01
C GLN A 289 -10.91 -64.75 27.97
N LEU A 290 -10.29 -63.67 28.50
CA LEU A 290 -10.94 -62.71 29.39
C LEU A 290 -11.71 -61.65 28.60
N PHE A 291 -13.03 -61.57 28.79
CA PHE A 291 -13.87 -60.53 28.23
C PHE A 291 -14.13 -59.45 29.27
N ILE A 292 -13.91 -58.19 28.90
CA ILE A 292 -14.28 -57.02 29.70
C ILE A 292 -15.03 -56.05 28.77
N GLY A 293 -16.33 -55.88 28.97
CA GLY A 293 -17.16 -54.93 28.20
C GLY A 293 -18.52 -54.65 28.87
N ASP A 294 -19.10 -53.49 28.55
CA ASP A 294 -20.48 -53.10 28.89
C ASP A 294 -21.43 -53.47 27.72
N ILE A 295 -22.65 -53.94 28.02
CA ILE A 295 -23.64 -54.42 27.03
C ILE A 295 -24.65 -53.32 26.66
N ASP A 296 -24.72 -52.94 25.39
CA ASP A 296 -25.99 -52.91 24.65
C ASP A 296 -25.82 -53.63 23.30
N GLY A 297 -26.68 -54.62 23.06
CA GLY A 297 -26.46 -55.61 22.01
C GLY A 297 -27.29 -55.35 20.76
N VAL A 298 -26.69 -54.85 19.68
CA VAL A 298 -27.11 -55.19 18.31
C VAL A 298 -25.94 -55.06 17.32
N ALA A 299 -25.67 -56.15 16.60
CA ALA A 299 -24.92 -56.26 15.35
C ALA A 299 -23.38 -56.41 15.39
N ASN A 300 -22.90 -57.10 14.35
CA ASN A 300 -21.61 -57.75 14.16
C ASN A 300 -20.44 -56.78 13.87
N LEU A 301 -20.43 -55.61 14.52
CA LEU A 301 -19.34 -54.63 14.51
C LEU A 301 -19.23 -54.06 15.93
N LEU A 302 -18.01 -53.94 16.45
CA LEU A 302 -17.78 -53.20 17.71
C LEU A 302 -18.19 -51.73 17.50
N SER A 303 -19.41 -51.38 17.90
CA SER A 303 -19.89 -50.00 18.01
C SER A 303 -20.19 -49.74 19.48
N LEU A 304 -19.70 -48.61 20.02
CA LEU A 304 -20.22 -48.09 21.28
C LEU A 304 -21.60 -47.51 20.95
N GLN A 305 -22.66 -48.01 21.56
CA GLN A 305 -23.98 -47.40 21.48
C GLN A 305 -24.36 -46.89 22.87
N VAL A 306 -25.12 -45.79 22.90
CA VAL A 306 -25.72 -45.25 24.12
C VAL A 306 -27.21 -45.13 23.82
N ALA A 307 -28.03 -45.91 24.53
CA ALA A 307 -29.48 -45.96 24.35
C ALA A 307 -29.94 -46.31 22.91
N GLY A 308 -29.25 -47.25 22.24
CA GLY A 308 -29.65 -47.77 20.93
C GLY A 308 -29.39 -46.85 19.74
N VAL A 309 -28.63 -45.76 19.92
CA VAL A 309 -28.13 -44.91 18.84
C VAL A 309 -26.63 -45.18 18.65
N ALA A 310 -26.22 -45.51 17.43
CA ALA A 310 -24.80 -45.65 17.09
C ALA A 310 -24.11 -44.29 17.28
N VAL A 311 -23.31 -44.13 18.33
CA VAL A 311 -22.56 -42.88 18.60
C VAL A 311 -21.20 -42.85 17.90
N ALA A 312 -20.65 -44.02 17.53
CA ALA A 312 -19.47 -44.11 16.67
C ALA A 312 -19.31 -45.49 16.00
N SER A 313 -18.72 -45.53 14.80
CA SER A 313 -18.25 -46.73 14.12
C SER A 313 -16.74 -46.68 13.91
N ALA A 314 -16.01 -47.72 14.34
CA ALA A 314 -14.55 -47.80 14.19
C ALA A 314 -14.16 -48.87 13.16
N THR A 315 -13.19 -48.56 12.32
CA THR A 315 -12.50 -49.50 11.41
C THR A 315 -11.00 -49.47 11.69
N LYS A 316 -10.22 -50.38 11.09
CA LYS A 316 -8.75 -50.34 11.20
C LYS A 316 -8.14 -49.03 10.68
N ASP A 317 -8.89 -48.31 9.83
CA ASP A 317 -8.46 -47.12 9.12
C ASP A 317 -9.02 -45.83 9.76
N GLY A 318 -9.84 -45.91 10.82
CA GLY A 318 -10.31 -44.72 11.55
C GLY A 318 -11.61 -44.89 12.35
N LEU A 319 -11.93 -43.87 13.16
CA LEU A 319 -13.14 -43.74 13.98
C LEU A 319 -14.09 -42.71 13.35
N GLN A 320 -15.33 -43.11 13.04
CA GLN A 320 -16.40 -42.21 12.60
C GLN A 320 -17.35 -41.95 13.78
N LEU A 321 -17.56 -40.68 14.15
CA LEU A 321 -18.52 -40.26 15.18
C LEU A 321 -19.83 -39.84 14.51
N ASN A 322 -20.97 -40.32 15.00
CA ASN A 322 -22.29 -39.98 14.45
C ASN A 322 -22.93 -38.81 15.23
N GLY A 323 -23.66 -37.92 14.55
CA GLY A 323 -24.27 -36.72 15.15
C GLY A 323 -23.31 -35.52 15.21
N ALA A 324 -23.49 -34.63 16.21
CA ALA A 324 -22.62 -33.45 16.44
C ALA A 324 -21.76 -33.67 17.69
N PRO A 325 -20.64 -34.44 17.60
CA PRO A 325 -19.80 -34.75 18.76
C PRO A 325 -19.18 -33.48 19.36
N THR A 326 -19.33 -33.30 20.66
CA THR A 326 -18.68 -32.21 21.41
C THR A 326 -17.40 -32.71 22.05
N VAL A 327 -16.27 -32.04 21.79
CA VAL A 327 -15.01 -32.23 22.52
C VAL A 327 -14.67 -30.94 23.27
N PRO A 328 -14.01 -31.00 24.45
CA PRO A 328 -13.56 -29.81 25.15
C PRO A 328 -12.72 -28.91 24.24
N THR A 329 -12.96 -27.59 24.27
CA THR A 329 -12.19 -26.63 23.47
C THR A 329 -10.73 -26.66 23.91
N PRO A 330 -9.79 -27.04 23.02
CA PRO A 330 -8.37 -26.98 23.35
C PRO A 330 -7.93 -25.57 23.74
N ALA A 331 -6.87 -25.46 24.54
CA ALA A 331 -6.21 -24.19 24.79
C ALA A 331 -5.64 -23.60 23.49
N ALA A 332 -5.58 -22.27 23.36
CA ALA A 332 -5.16 -21.58 22.13
C ALA A 332 -3.79 -22.04 21.57
N ASN A 333 -2.90 -22.54 22.43
CA ASN A 333 -1.55 -23.00 22.12
C ASN A 333 -1.40 -24.55 22.11
N ALA A 334 -2.50 -25.30 22.02
CA ALA A 334 -2.45 -26.76 21.99
C ALA A 334 -1.69 -27.27 20.75
N GLY A 335 -0.60 -28.02 20.97
CA GLY A 335 0.21 -28.65 19.91
C GLY A 335 0.16 -30.19 19.91
N GLY A 336 -0.80 -30.78 20.64
CA GLY A 336 -0.99 -32.23 20.74
C GLY A 336 -1.87 -32.81 19.63
N GLN A 337 -1.95 -34.15 19.57
CA GLN A 337 -2.81 -34.88 18.63
C GLN A 337 -4.28 -34.94 19.10
N GLN A 338 -4.82 -33.82 19.58
CA GLN A 338 -6.20 -33.72 20.09
C GLN A 338 -7.19 -33.38 18.97
N ALA A 339 -8.46 -33.77 19.11
CA ALA A 339 -9.51 -33.37 18.17
C ALA A 339 -9.86 -31.88 18.32
N ALA A 340 -9.82 -31.11 17.22
CA ALA A 340 -10.21 -29.70 17.20
C ALA A 340 -11.74 -29.56 17.10
N ASN A 341 -12.34 -28.72 17.95
CA ASN A 341 -13.76 -28.40 17.86
C ASN A 341 -14.03 -27.11 17.07
N VAL A 342 -15.30 -26.88 16.71
CA VAL A 342 -15.74 -25.71 15.94
C VAL A 342 -15.35 -24.39 16.62
N ALA A 343 -15.43 -24.31 17.96
CA ALA A 343 -15.08 -23.10 18.71
C ALA A 343 -13.58 -22.77 18.63
N TYR A 344 -12.71 -23.78 18.73
CA TYR A 344 -11.25 -23.64 18.61
C TYR A 344 -10.86 -23.26 17.20
N VAL A 345 -11.40 -23.94 16.17
CA VAL A 345 -11.13 -23.61 14.76
C VAL A 345 -11.63 -22.22 14.43
N LYS A 346 -12.85 -21.85 14.87
CA LYS A 346 -13.38 -20.49 14.69
C LYS A 346 -12.50 -19.46 15.41
N SER A 347 -12.05 -19.71 16.63
CA SER A 347 -11.16 -18.80 17.35
C SER A 347 -9.78 -18.70 16.71
N ALA A 348 -9.24 -19.78 16.13
CA ALA A 348 -7.96 -19.76 15.42
C ALA A 348 -8.08 -19.00 14.09
N ILE A 349 -9.17 -19.22 13.33
CA ILE A 349 -9.49 -18.45 12.13
C ILE A 349 -9.73 -16.99 12.48
N ASP A 350 -10.57 -16.69 13.49
CA ASP A 350 -10.80 -15.34 13.99
C ASP A 350 -9.49 -14.72 14.47
N GLY A 351 -8.56 -15.48 15.06
CA GLY A 351 -7.23 -15.00 15.45
C GLY A 351 -6.33 -14.65 14.25
N VAL A 352 -6.35 -15.47 13.18
CA VAL A 352 -5.66 -15.16 11.93
C VAL A 352 -6.30 -13.94 11.23
N VAL A 353 -7.62 -13.89 11.19
CA VAL A 353 -8.42 -12.81 10.59
C VAL A 353 -8.35 -11.53 11.42
N ALA A 354 -8.19 -11.63 12.75
CA ALA A 354 -7.99 -10.53 13.71
C ALA A 354 -6.52 -10.11 13.86
N GLY A 355 -5.57 -10.91 13.38
CA GLY A 355 -4.19 -10.48 13.07
C GLY A 355 -4.08 -9.75 11.73
N ALA A 356 -4.98 -10.04 10.79
CA ALA A 356 -5.11 -9.36 9.51
C ALA A 356 -5.82 -7.98 9.47
N PRO A 357 -6.61 -7.47 10.44
CA PRO A 357 -7.34 -6.21 10.30
C PRO A 357 -6.37 -5.03 10.26
N GLY A 358 -5.22 -5.11 10.95
CA GLY A 358 -4.17 -4.11 10.81
C GLY A 358 -3.62 -4.08 9.39
N ALA A 359 -3.13 -5.23 8.91
CA ALA A 359 -2.45 -5.34 7.61
C ALA A 359 -3.40 -5.22 6.39
N LEU A 360 -4.63 -5.74 6.46
CA LEU A 360 -5.65 -5.57 5.43
C LEU A 360 -6.21 -4.15 5.45
N ASN A 361 -6.33 -3.52 6.63
CA ASN A 361 -6.65 -2.10 6.70
C ASN A 361 -5.49 -1.27 6.16
N THR A 362 -4.22 -1.63 6.41
CA THR A 362 -3.08 -0.92 5.79
C THR A 362 -3.05 -1.11 4.27
N LEU A 363 -3.29 -2.32 3.75
CA LEU A 363 -3.35 -2.56 2.31
C LEU A 363 -4.55 -1.89 1.66
N LYS A 364 -5.70 -1.83 2.34
CA LYS A 364 -6.88 -1.09 1.92
C LYS A 364 -6.69 0.42 2.01
N GLU A 365 -6.08 0.92 3.07
CA GLU A 365 -5.72 2.34 3.26
C GLU A 365 -4.69 2.77 2.22
N LEU A 366 -3.70 1.92 1.91
CA LEU A 366 -2.74 2.14 0.83
C LEU A 366 -3.43 2.12 -0.54
N ALA A 367 -4.33 1.17 -0.78
CA ALA A 367 -5.10 1.11 -2.03
C ALA A 367 -5.98 2.36 -2.16
N ASP A 368 -6.73 2.74 -1.13
CA ASP A 368 -7.60 3.91 -1.11
C ASP A 368 -6.79 5.23 -1.22
N ALA A 369 -5.64 5.34 -0.53
CA ALA A 369 -4.74 6.49 -0.61
C ALA A 369 -4.08 6.64 -1.99
N LEU A 370 -3.83 5.53 -2.68
CA LEU A 370 -3.38 5.51 -4.08
C LEU A 370 -4.55 5.58 -5.08
N GLY A 371 -5.78 5.77 -4.61
CA GLY A 371 -6.97 5.91 -5.44
C GLY A 371 -7.43 4.63 -6.13
N SER A 372 -7.04 3.47 -5.60
CA SER A 372 -7.18 2.15 -6.23
C SER A 372 -6.61 2.09 -7.65
N ASP A 373 -5.60 2.93 -7.92
CA ASP A 373 -5.01 3.07 -9.25
C ASP A 373 -3.97 1.98 -9.51
N GLY A 374 -4.38 0.93 -10.23
CA GLY A 374 -3.50 -0.15 -10.68
C GLY A 374 -2.33 0.30 -11.58
N ASN A 375 -2.34 1.55 -12.06
CA ASN A 375 -1.29 2.17 -12.85
C ASN A 375 -0.77 3.48 -12.21
N PHE A 376 -0.80 3.59 -10.87
CA PHE A 376 -0.42 4.81 -10.12
C PHE A 376 0.84 5.50 -10.65
N ALA A 377 1.91 4.73 -10.95
CA ALA A 377 3.14 5.27 -11.52
C ALA A 377 2.91 6.00 -12.86
N ALA A 378 2.15 5.40 -13.78
CA ALA A 378 1.83 6.02 -15.07
C ALA A 378 0.93 7.25 -14.89
N THR A 379 -0.03 7.21 -13.96
CA THR A 379 -0.91 8.35 -13.66
C THR A 379 -0.14 9.54 -13.08
N VAL A 380 0.78 9.29 -12.14
CA VAL A 380 1.66 10.33 -11.60
C VAL A 380 2.59 10.86 -12.70
N THR A 381 3.21 10.00 -13.50
CA THR A 381 4.06 10.40 -14.63
C THR A 381 3.29 11.24 -15.64
N ASN A 382 2.04 10.90 -15.96
CA ASN A 382 1.21 11.67 -16.89
C ASN A 382 0.79 13.02 -16.30
N LYS A 383 0.40 13.07 -15.02
CA LYS A 383 0.11 14.33 -14.31
C LYS A 383 1.34 15.24 -14.28
N LEU A 384 2.53 14.68 -14.06
CA LEU A 384 3.79 15.43 -14.04
C LEU A 384 4.20 15.89 -15.45
N ALA A 385 4.03 15.04 -16.47
CA ALA A 385 4.30 15.38 -17.87
C ALA A 385 3.42 16.57 -18.32
N THR A 386 2.14 16.59 -17.93
CA THR A 386 1.26 17.73 -18.23
C THR A 386 1.60 19.03 -17.49
N LYS A 387 2.42 18.97 -16.42
CA LYS A 387 2.92 20.13 -15.70
C LYS A 387 4.24 20.66 -16.31
N ALA A 388 5.01 19.83 -17.01
CA ALA A 388 6.21 20.25 -17.72
C ALA A 388 5.88 20.89 -19.09
N ASP A 389 4.90 20.34 -19.83
CA ASP A 389 4.59 20.79 -21.19
C ASP A 389 3.65 22.01 -21.27
N LYS A 390 3.10 22.46 -20.13
CA LYS A 390 2.29 23.68 -20.08
C LYS A 390 3.18 24.86 -19.69
N ALA A 391 3.93 25.38 -20.66
CA ALA A 391 3.70 26.74 -21.20
C ALA A 391 4.88 27.26 -22.03
N THR A 392 4.61 27.66 -23.27
CA THR A 392 5.52 28.51 -24.08
C THR A 392 5.38 30.00 -23.77
N THR A 393 4.58 30.34 -22.76
CA THR A 393 4.25 31.73 -22.38
C THR A 393 4.29 31.91 -20.87
N LEU A 394 4.70 33.09 -20.39
CA LEU A 394 4.74 33.41 -18.96
C LEU A 394 3.37 33.23 -18.28
N ALA A 395 2.27 33.53 -18.99
CA ALA A 395 0.91 33.34 -18.49
C ALA A 395 0.56 31.85 -18.27
N GLY A 396 1.08 30.94 -19.09
CA GLY A 396 0.87 29.51 -18.89
C GLY A 396 1.63 28.95 -17.67
N TYR A 397 2.68 29.64 -17.21
CA TYR A 397 3.32 29.39 -15.91
C TYR A 397 2.58 30.03 -14.73
N GLY A 398 1.45 30.70 -14.95
CA GLY A 398 0.72 31.43 -13.91
C GLY A 398 1.31 32.83 -13.59
N ILE A 399 2.31 33.27 -14.35
CA ILE A 399 2.92 34.61 -14.21
C ILE A 399 2.11 35.59 -15.05
N ALA A 400 0.99 36.05 -14.49
CA ALA A 400 0.00 36.89 -15.19
C ALA A 400 0.34 38.39 -15.20
N ASP A 401 1.39 38.80 -14.50
CA ASP A 401 1.67 40.20 -14.20
C ASP A 401 3.03 40.70 -14.71
N ALA A 402 3.72 39.88 -15.50
CA ALA A 402 4.90 40.27 -16.24
C ALA A 402 4.54 41.25 -17.37
N ALA A 403 5.39 42.26 -17.60
CA ALA A 403 5.22 43.19 -18.72
C ALA A 403 5.36 42.43 -20.06
N SER A 404 4.40 42.61 -20.96
CA SER A 404 4.42 41.93 -22.26
C SER A 404 5.50 42.53 -23.17
N ALA A 405 5.92 41.77 -24.19
CA ALA A 405 6.81 42.31 -25.24
C ALA A 405 6.21 43.58 -25.89
N GLY A 406 4.88 43.67 -25.99
CA GLY A 406 4.19 44.87 -26.46
C GLY A 406 4.27 46.05 -25.48
N ASP A 407 4.29 45.80 -24.18
CA ASP A 407 4.45 46.85 -23.17
C ASP A 407 5.89 47.37 -23.15
N LEU A 408 6.88 46.48 -23.27
CA LEU A 408 8.29 46.87 -23.41
C LEU A 408 8.53 47.67 -24.69
N ALA A 409 7.88 47.30 -25.81
CA ALA A 409 7.98 48.04 -27.07
C ALA A 409 7.42 49.47 -26.94
N LYS A 410 6.31 49.65 -26.21
CA LYS A 410 5.74 50.99 -25.94
C LYS A 410 6.66 51.85 -25.08
N VAL A 411 7.33 51.25 -24.09
CA VAL A 411 8.32 51.95 -23.26
C VAL A 411 9.54 52.33 -24.09
N ALA A 412 10.07 51.40 -24.88
CA ALA A 412 11.20 51.65 -25.78
C ALA A 412 10.92 52.77 -26.79
N ALA A 413 9.72 52.81 -27.39
CA ALA A 413 9.33 53.88 -28.31
C ALA A 413 9.26 55.26 -27.64
N LYS A 414 8.84 55.34 -26.38
CA LYS A 414 8.82 56.59 -25.61
C LYS A 414 10.22 57.06 -25.23
N VAL A 415 11.11 56.13 -24.86
CA VAL A 415 12.50 56.43 -24.51
C VAL A 415 13.27 56.88 -25.76
N ASN A 416 13.07 56.23 -26.90
CA ASN A 416 13.79 56.55 -28.16
C ASN A 416 13.40 57.92 -28.76
N ASN A 417 12.26 58.50 -28.38
CA ASN A 417 11.80 59.80 -28.88
C ASN A 417 12.12 60.98 -27.93
N ARG A 418 12.90 60.74 -26.87
CA ARG A 418 13.40 61.78 -25.96
C ARG A 418 14.78 62.25 -26.42
N ARG A 419 14.95 63.56 -26.60
CA ARG A 419 16.22 64.21 -26.96
C ARG A 419 16.59 65.25 -25.92
N LEU A 420 17.84 65.31 -25.47
CA LEU A 420 18.34 66.39 -24.64
C LEU A 420 18.90 67.50 -25.53
N ILE A 421 18.42 68.74 -25.37
CA ILE A 421 18.81 69.87 -26.20
C ILE A 421 19.38 70.98 -25.33
N CYS A 422 20.59 71.43 -25.63
CA CYS A 422 21.23 72.57 -24.99
C CYS A 422 21.37 73.72 -26.00
N VAL A 423 20.88 74.90 -25.64
CA VAL A 423 20.94 76.12 -26.45
C VAL A 423 21.80 77.13 -25.73
N ARG A 424 22.87 77.57 -26.39
CA ARG A 424 23.78 78.60 -25.89
C ARG A 424 23.74 79.84 -26.78
N ALA A 425 23.45 80.98 -26.18
CA ALA A 425 23.51 82.29 -26.83
C ALA A 425 24.62 83.14 -26.22
N GLY A 426 25.29 83.94 -27.04
CA GLY A 426 26.37 84.83 -26.63
C GLY A 426 26.21 86.23 -27.21
N GLY A 427 26.81 87.20 -26.53
CA GLY A 427 26.95 88.58 -26.96
C GLY A 427 28.41 89.02 -26.94
N TYR A 428 28.75 89.96 -26.06
CA TYR A 428 30.13 90.49 -25.94
C TYR A 428 31.08 89.55 -25.18
N SER A 429 32.20 89.19 -25.83
CA SER A 429 33.34 88.48 -25.21
C SER A 429 32.93 87.24 -24.39
N ALA A 430 32.15 86.35 -25.00
CA ALA A 430 31.72 85.12 -24.34
C ALA A 430 32.93 84.28 -23.88
N THR A 431 33.06 84.06 -22.56
CA THR A 431 34.16 83.34 -21.90
C THR A 431 33.88 81.85 -21.69
N ASN A 432 32.62 81.40 -21.74
CA ASN A 432 32.25 79.98 -21.67
C ASN A 432 31.64 79.50 -22.99
N GLY A 433 32.44 78.83 -23.81
CA GLY A 433 31.97 78.03 -24.95
C GLY A 433 31.45 78.80 -26.17
N SER A 434 31.47 78.13 -27.32
CA SER A 434 30.89 78.65 -28.56
C SER A 434 29.36 78.66 -28.45
N ALA A 435 28.70 79.78 -28.82
CA ALA A 435 27.25 79.76 -29.00
C ALA A 435 26.85 78.72 -30.06
N GLY A 436 25.66 78.16 -29.91
CA GLY A 436 25.21 77.04 -30.72
C GLY A 436 24.16 76.20 -30.02
N VAL A 437 23.70 75.18 -30.73
CA VAL A 437 22.75 74.19 -30.22
C VAL A 437 23.42 72.82 -30.22
N GLU A 438 23.32 72.11 -29.10
CA GLU A 438 23.70 70.70 -28.97
C GLU A 438 22.43 69.85 -28.82
N ILE A 439 22.38 68.73 -29.52
CA ILE A 439 21.31 67.71 -29.40
C ILE A 439 21.99 66.40 -29.04
N ASP A 440 21.64 65.84 -27.88
CA ASP A 440 22.27 64.66 -27.26
C ASP A 440 23.81 64.76 -27.21
N GLY A 441 24.32 65.95 -26.90
CA GLY A 441 25.75 66.23 -26.83
C GLY A 441 26.46 66.42 -28.18
N VAL A 442 25.72 66.41 -29.30
CA VAL A 442 26.27 66.69 -30.64
C VAL A 442 25.91 68.11 -31.07
N THR A 443 26.90 68.93 -31.43
CA THR A 443 26.68 70.29 -31.94
C THR A 443 26.02 70.27 -33.32
N VAL A 444 24.86 70.91 -33.46
CA VAL A 444 24.05 70.96 -34.69
C VAL A 444 23.77 72.38 -35.20
N GLY A 445 24.06 73.42 -34.40
CA GLY A 445 23.93 74.82 -34.78
C GLY A 445 25.24 75.57 -34.66
N SER A 446 25.74 76.14 -35.76
CA SER A 446 26.89 77.06 -35.74
C SER A 446 26.47 78.47 -35.33
N ALA A 447 27.35 79.23 -34.69
CA ALA A 447 27.10 80.64 -34.37
C ALA A 447 27.81 81.57 -35.36
N ALA A 448 27.04 82.45 -35.99
CA ALA A 448 27.54 83.62 -36.70
C ALA A 448 26.77 84.87 -36.24
N ARG A 449 27.31 86.07 -36.50
CA ARG A 449 26.67 87.33 -36.12
C ARG A 449 25.35 87.47 -36.87
N SER A 450 24.25 87.18 -36.20
CA SER A 450 23.55 88.04 -35.24
C SER A 450 22.48 87.14 -34.65
N TYR A 451 21.39 86.86 -35.38
CA TYR A 451 20.38 85.86 -35.02
C TYR A 451 20.62 84.55 -35.75
N ASN A 452 20.77 83.46 -35.00
CA ASN A 452 20.90 82.10 -35.52
C ASN A 452 19.63 81.33 -35.16
N MET A 453 19.10 80.56 -36.11
CA MET A 453 17.79 79.94 -35.97
C MET A 453 17.81 78.48 -36.42
N LEU A 454 17.16 77.60 -35.65
CA LEU A 454 16.94 76.19 -35.97
C LEU A 454 15.45 75.87 -35.88
N GLN A 455 14.97 75.06 -36.82
CA GLN A 455 13.67 74.43 -36.77
C GLN A 455 13.86 72.93 -36.54
N LEU A 456 13.24 72.38 -35.51
CA LEU A 456 13.29 70.95 -35.22
C LEU A 456 12.01 70.24 -35.67
N ASP A 457 12.15 68.99 -36.11
CA ASP A 457 11.01 68.09 -36.31
C ASP A 457 10.52 67.49 -34.97
N VAL A 458 9.45 66.70 -35.02
CA VAL A 458 8.84 66.07 -33.82
C VAL A 458 9.76 65.10 -33.08
N ASN A 459 10.83 64.63 -33.72
CA ASN A 459 11.82 63.71 -33.17
C ASN A 459 13.11 64.41 -32.73
N GLY A 460 13.16 65.74 -32.82
CA GLY A 460 14.31 66.57 -32.43
C GLY A 460 15.43 66.63 -33.46
N SER A 461 15.19 66.25 -34.72
CA SER A 461 16.17 66.43 -35.79
C SER A 461 16.06 67.83 -36.40
N VAL A 462 17.19 68.41 -36.80
CA VAL A 462 17.22 69.73 -37.45
C VAL A 462 16.61 69.62 -38.85
N SER A 463 15.47 70.25 -39.04
CA SER A 463 14.75 70.28 -40.33
C SER A 463 15.18 71.47 -41.18
N ARG A 464 15.49 72.61 -40.56
CA ARG A 464 15.97 73.84 -41.20
C ARG A 464 16.88 74.60 -40.24
N SER A 465 17.88 75.31 -40.76
CA SER A 465 18.66 76.28 -40.01
C SER A 465 19.03 77.48 -40.88
N ALA A 466 19.27 78.63 -40.26
CA ALA A 466 19.75 79.83 -40.94
C ALA A 466 20.36 80.82 -39.94
N THR A 467 21.19 81.73 -40.44
CA THR A 467 21.71 82.87 -39.68
C THR A 467 21.39 84.16 -40.43
N PHE A 468 21.08 85.22 -39.68
CA PHE A 468 20.71 86.52 -40.21
C PHE A 468 21.51 87.60 -39.48
N ASP A 469 22.35 88.35 -40.20
CA ASP A 469 23.14 89.47 -39.66
C ASP A 469 22.28 90.74 -39.59
N VAL A 470 21.35 90.79 -38.64
CA VAL A 470 20.39 91.90 -38.49
C VAL A 470 21.12 93.22 -38.17
N SER A 471 22.27 93.15 -37.52
CA SER A 471 23.16 94.30 -37.30
C SER A 471 23.69 94.90 -38.61
N GLY A 472 23.97 94.07 -39.62
CA GLY A 472 24.51 94.46 -40.92
C GLY A 472 23.54 95.15 -41.88
N GLY A 473 22.22 95.10 -41.64
CA GLY A 473 21.22 95.84 -42.43
C GLY A 473 19.77 95.39 -42.24
N VAL A 474 18.82 96.29 -42.55
CA VAL A 474 17.37 96.07 -42.31
C VAL A 474 16.76 94.91 -43.13
N ASP A 475 17.33 94.59 -44.29
CA ASP A 475 16.85 93.47 -45.14
C ASP A 475 17.04 92.11 -44.47
N GLN A 476 18.03 91.96 -43.59
CA GLN A 476 18.27 90.74 -42.83
C GLN A 476 17.19 90.50 -41.78
N GLY A 477 16.64 91.56 -41.17
CA GLY A 477 15.47 91.45 -40.29
C GLY A 477 14.24 90.92 -41.02
N LYS A 478 14.02 91.38 -42.26
CA LYS A 478 12.93 90.87 -43.13
C LYS A 478 13.15 89.43 -43.56
N ALA A 479 14.39 89.05 -43.88
CA ALA A 479 14.73 87.66 -44.22
C ALA A 479 14.51 86.72 -43.02
N ALA A 480 14.91 87.15 -41.82
CA ALA A 480 14.67 86.42 -40.58
C ALA A 480 13.17 86.25 -40.30
N ALA A 481 12.38 87.32 -40.45
CA ALA A 481 10.92 87.27 -40.30
C ALA A 481 10.26 86.30 -41.28
N ASN A 482 10.66 86.33 -42.56
CA ASN A 482 10.17 85.40 -43.57
C ASN A 482 10.51 83.94 -43.25
N TRP A 483 11.72 83.68 -42.75
CA TRP A 483 12.15 82.33 -42.38
C TRP A 483 11.31 81.76 -41.23
N LEU A 484 11.03 82.57 -40.20
CA LEU A 484 10.19 82.22 -39.06
C LEU A 484 8.72 82.03 -39.45
N ASN A 485 8.18 82.90 -40.31
CA ASN A 485 6.80 82.79 -40.79
C ASN A 485 6.58 81.57 -41.71
N ALA A 486 7.61 81.12 -42.40
CA ALA A 486 7.58 79.89 -43.18
C ALA A 486 7.60 78.61 -42.31
N ALA A 487 7.86 78.71 -41.01
CA ALA A 487 7.80 77.55 -40.12
C ALA A 487 6.32 77.12 -39.90
N PRO A 488 5.95 75.85 -40.15
CA PRO A 488 4.58 75.36 -39.94
C PRO A 488 4.11 75.58 -38.50
N ASN A 489 2.79 75.78 -38.31
CA ASN A 489 2.25 75.86 -36.96
C ASN A 489 2.63 74.61 -36.15
N SER A 490 3.01 74.79 -34.90
CA SER A 490 3.55 73.78 -33.98
C SER A 490 4.98 73.30 -34.24
N ALA A 491 5.68 73.79 -35.28
CA ALA A 491 7.10 73.50 -35.44
C ALA A 491 7.91 74.12 -34.29
N VAL A 492 8.87 73.37 -33.74
CA VAL A 492 9.77 73.86 -32.69
C VAL A 492 10.81 74.76 -33.33
N VAL A 493 10.93 75.98 -32.82
CA VAL A 493 11.87 76.98 -33.30
C VAL A 493 12.78 77.39 -32.15
N ILE A 494 14.08 77.35 -32.41
CA ILE A 494 15.12 77.84 -31.51
C ILE A 494 15.76 79.03 -32.18
N VAL A 495 15.83 80.15 -31.48
CA VAL A 495 16.55 81.36 -31.87
C VAL A 495 17.59 81.64 -30.81
N TYR A 496 18.81 81.93 -31.21
CA TYR A 496 19.90 82.30 -30.30
C TYR A 496 20.84 83.28 -30.99
N THR A 497 21.48 84.14 -30.21
CA THR A 497 22.32 85.21 -30.76
C THR A 497 23.81 84.97 -30.58
N TRP A 498 24.60 85.67 -31.41
CA TRP A 498 26.06 85.77 -31.29
C TRP A 498 26.58 87.14 -31.73
N ASP A 499 27.58 87.67 -31.01
CA ASP A 499 28.18 89.01 -31.19
C ASP A 499 27.18 90.15 -30.96
N GLU A 500 26.41 90.55 -31.97
CA GLU A 500 25.60 91.78 -31.95
C GLU A 500 24.17 91.51 -32.44
N PRO A 501 23.15 91.53 -31.56
CA PRO A 501 21.75 91.37 -31.95
C PRO A 501 20.85 92.60 -31.80
N GLN A 502 21.33 93.75 -31.34
CA GLN A 502 20.48 94.93 -31.13
C GLN A 502 20.21 95.69 -32.44
N GLY A 503 21.20 95.79 -33.32
CA GLY A 503 21.12 96.58 -34.54
C GLY A 503 19.95 96.13 -35.42
N ASN A 504 19.07 97.06 -35.81
CA ASN A 504 17.88 96.84 -36.65
C ASN A 504 16.86 95.78 -36.16
N ARG A 505 16.96 95.27 -34.93
CA ARG A 505 16.10 94.15 -34.45
C ARG A 505 14.60 94.43 -34.46
N LEU A 506 14.21 95.71 -34.38
CA LEU A 506 12.82 96.17 -34.40
C LEU A 506 12.31 96.51 -35.81
N SER A 507 13.09 96.22 -36.84
CA SER A 507 12.76 96.52 -38.24
C SER A 507 12.44 95.25 -39.03
N GLY A 508 11.83 95.41 -40.20
CA GLY A 508 11.63 94.29 -41.15
C GLY A 508 10.56 93.25 -40.77
N GLY A 509 9.76 93.50 -39.74
CA GLY A 509 8.71 92.58 -39.29
C GLY A 509 9.22 91.41 -38.43
N LEU A 510 10.48 91.49 -37.97
CA LEU A 510 11.10 90.47 -37.11
C LEU A 510 10.40 90.32 -35.74
N PRO A 511 10.00 91.40 -35.04
CA PRO A 511 9.29 91.28 -33.76
C PRO A 511 8.02 90.43 -33.88
N GLU A 512 7.16 90.70 -34.87
CA GLU A 512 5.89 90.01 -35.07
C GLU A 512 6.09 88.51 -35.36
N ALA A 513 7.11 88.18 -36.15
CA ALA A 513 7.46 86.80 -36.46
C ALA A 513 8.00 86.03 -35.24
N LEU A 514 8.77 86.72 -34.38
CA LEU A 514 9.25 86.16 -33.11
C LEU A 514 8.10 85.99 -32.11
N TYR A 515 7.18 86.95 -32.01
CA TYR A 515 5.99 86.84 -31.16
C TYR A 515 5.09 85.68 -31.56
N ARG A 516 4.91 85.46 -32.86
CA ARG A 516 4.25 84.25 -33.38
C ARG A 516 4.92 82.97 -32.86
N CYS A 517 6.23 82.99 -32.67
CA CYS A 517 7.01 81.85 -32.19
C CYS A 517 7.16 81.80 -30.66
N GLY A 518 6.57 82.73 -29.91
CA GLY A 518 6.56 82.71 -28.45
C GLY A 518 7.40 83.77 -27.75
N ALA A 519 8.12 84.63 -28.48
CA ALA A 519 8.76 85.81 -27.89
C ALA A 519 7.72 86.78 -27.33
N SER A 520 8.15 87.70 -26.48
CA SER A 520 7.34 88.76 -25.89
C SER A 520 7.90 90.13 -26.23
N SER A 521 7.02 91.09 -26.51
CA SER A 521 7.39 92.49 -26.66
C SER A 521 8.04 93.06 -25.41
N ALA A 522 7.64 92.58 -24.23
CA ALA A 522 8.22 92.99 -22.95
C ALA A 522 9.71 92.67 -22.82
N VAL A 523 10.20 91.64 -23.54
CA VAL A 523 11.61 91.24 -23.52
C VAL A 523 12.30 91.65 -24.82
N PHE A 524 11.80 91.18 -25.96
CA PHE A 524 12.46 91.41 -27.25
C PHE A 524 12.48 92.88 -27.66
N ALA A 525 11.42 93.66 -27.34
CA ALA A 525 11.36 95.08 -27.64
C ALA A 525 11.86 95.97 -26.50
N SER A 526 12.26 95.38 -25.37
CA SER A 526 12.73 96.10 -24.19
C SER A 526 13.89 97.03 -24.49
N ASP A 527 13.96 98.13 -23.75
CA ASP A 527 15.14 98.99 -23.69
C ASP A 527 16.30 98.33 -22.96
N GLN A 528 16.07 97.28 -22.17
CA GLN A 528 17.12 96.51 -21.52
C GLN A 528 17.87 95.57 -22.48
N PHE A 529 17.31 95.31 -23.67
CA PHE A 529 18.02 94.59 -24.73
C PHE A 529 18.99 95.56 -25.42
N GLN A 530 20.26 95.42 -25.09
CA GLN A 530 21.34 96.35 -25.41
C GLN A 530 22.33 95.80 -26.45
N TYR A 531 23.23 96.66 -26.91
CA TYR A 531 24.27 96.33 -27.88
C TYR A 531 25.10 95.13 -27.37
N ARG A 532 25.12 94.05 -28.15
CA ARG A 532 25.76 92.77 -27.77
C ARG A 532 25.19 92.08 -26.52
N SER A 533 23.89 92.16 -26.27
CA SER A 533 23.21 91.23 -25.36
C SER A 533 23.23 89.79 -25.92
N ALA A 534 23.15 88.79 -25.05
CA ALA A 534 22.77 87.43 -25.45
C ALA A 534 21.26 87.29 -25.37
N TYR A 535 20.65 86.71 -26.39
CA TYR A 535 19.23 86.43 -26.45
C TYR A 535 18.99 85.01 -26.95
N LEU A 536 18.02 84.34 -26.35
CA LEU A 536 17.48 83.10 -26.88
C LEU A 536 15.96 83.04 -26.73
N LEU A 537 15.36 82.35 -27.69
CA LEU A 537 13.97 81.94 -27.69
C LEU A 537 13.91 80.46 -28.03
N ILE A 538 13.22 79.69 -27.21
CA ILE A 538 12.79 78.33 -27.53
C ILE A 538 11.26 78.36 -27.54
N GLY A 539 10.65 78.14 -28.70
CA GLY A 539 9.22 78.28 -28.84
C GLY A 539 8.63 77.45 -29.96
N LYS A 540 7.35 77.69 -30.24
CA LYS A 540 6.60 77.00 -31.28
C LYS A 540 6.00 78.00 -32.23
N ALA A 541 6.22 77.81 -33.52
CA ALA A 541 5.56 78.61 -34.53
C ALA A 541 4.03 78.56 -34.34
N GLY A 542 3.40 79.73 -34.17
CA GLY A 542 1.96 79.85 -33.96
C GLY A 542 1.48 79.70 -32.51
N CYS A 543 2.37 79.60 -31.51
CA CYS A 543 1.95 79.59 -30.11
C CYS A 543 1.46 80.96 -29.61
N GLY A 544 1.82 82.04 -30.30
CA GLY A 544 1.45 83.40 -29.91
C GLY A 544 2.40 84.01 -28.86
N GLU A 545 2.26 85.31 -28.65
CA GLU A 545 3.21 86.12 -27.87
C GLU A 545 3.36 85.62 -26.42
N GLY A 546 4.60 85.55 -25.94
CA GLY A 546 4.95 85.18 -24.56
C GLY A 546 4.76 83.71 -24.19
N GLN A 547 4.37 82.85 -25.14
CA GLN A 547 4.18 81.41 -24.91
C GLN A 547 5.46 80.57 -25.12
N GLY A 548 6.57 81.22 -25.49
CA GLY A 548 7.89 80.60 -25.62
C GLY A 548 8.74 80.79 -24.37
N LEU A 549 9.79 79.99 -24.26
CA LEU A 549 10.85 80.20 -23.30
C LEU A 549 11.83 81.23 -23.86
N GLU A 550 11.68 82.46 -23.40
CA GLU A 550 12.48 83.60 -23.83
C GLU A 550 13.40 84.07 -22.70
N ARG A 551 14.67 84.30 -23.01
CA ARG A 551 15.67 84.82 -22.07
C ARG A 551 16.61 85.79 -22.78
N TYR A 552 17.06 86.81 -22.05
CA TYR A 552 18.15 87.67 -22.47
C TYR A 552 19.13 87.90 -21.30
N ARG A 553 20.38 88.25 -21.60
CA ARG A 553 21.42 88.65 -20.64
C ARG A 553 22.31 89.73 -21.24
N GLY A 554 22.89 90.56 -20.38
CA GLY A 554 23.65 91.75 -20.76
C GLY A 554 22.75 92.95 -20.96
N ASP A 555 22.33 93.56 -19.84
CA ASP A 555 21.43 94.72 -19.74
C ASP A 555 22.09 96.07 -20.08
N LYS A 556 23.37 96.02 -20.50
CA LYS A 556 24.15 97.18 -20.96
C LYS A 556 24.99 96.82 -22.17
N GLY A 557 25.38 97.84 -22.94
CA GLY A 557 26.25 97.66 -24.10
C GLY A 557 27.58 97.00 -23.73
N ASN A 558 28.01 96.02 -24.52
CA ASN A 558 29.25 95.25 -24.30
C ASN A 558 29.33 94.58 -22.90
N SER A 559 28.23 94.02 -22.42
CA SER A 559 28.19 93.35 -21.13
C SER A 559 29.03 92.06 -21.12
N PRO A 560 30.00 91.88 -20.19
CA PRO A 560 30.81 90.65 -20.11
C PRO A 560 30.01 89.39 -19.74
N ASP A 561 28.83 89.58 -19.14
CA ASP A 561 27.90 88.54 -18.71
C ASP A 561 26.82 88.23 -19.76
N ALA A 562 26.95 88.75 -20.98
CA ALA A 562 26.05 88.50 -22.11
C ALA A 562 26.20 87.07 -22.63
N GLN A 563 25.79 86.10 -21.82
CA GLN A 563 25.83 84.66 -22.09
C GLN A 563 24.59 84.00 -21.48
N LEU A 564 24.01 83.07 -22.21
CA LEU A 564 22.88 82.26 -21.78
C LEU A 564 23.08 80.82 -22.17
N GLU A 565 22.66 79.92 -21.29
CA GLU A 565 22.54 78.50 -21.58
C GLU A 565 21.19 78.01 -21.06
N VAL A 566 20.49 77.25 -21.89
CA VAL A 566 19.24 76.59 -21.52
C VAL A 566 19.28 75.15 -22.02
N SER A 567 19.07 74.21 -21.11
CA SER A 567 18.86 72.80 -21.43
C SER A 567 17.39 72.41 -21.27
N PHE A 568 16.85 71.69 -22.25
CA PHE A 568 15.49 71.16 -22.22
C PHE A 568 15.45 69.78 -22.87
N GLU A 569 14.50 68.95 -22.46
CA GLU A 569 14.21 67.69 -23.14
C GLU A 569 13.10 67.91 -24.18
N LEU A 570 13.27 67.38 -25.38
CA LEU A 570 12.21 67.30 -26.38
C LEU A 570 11.64 65.88 -26.38
N VAL A 571 10.34 65.75 -26.12
CA VAL A 571 9.61 64.48 -26.15
C VAL A 571 8.42 64.62 -27.10
N GLY A 572 8.50 63.97 -28.27
CA GLY A 572 7.42 63.99 -29.27
C GLY A 572 6.97 65.40 -29.69
N GLY A 573 7.91 66.34 -29.84
CA GLY A 573 7.63 67.73 -30.20
C GLY A 573 7.19 68.64 -29.04
N GLN A 574 7.17 68.17 -27.80
CA GLN A 574 6.99 69.01 -26.59
C GLN A 574 8.34 69.22 -25.90
N PHE A 575 8.68 70.48 -25.60
CA PHE A 575 9.88 70.79 -24.82
C PHE A 575 9.53 70.86 -23.33
N MET A 576 10.35 70.21 -22.50
CA MET A 576 10.28 70.21 -21.04
C MET A 576 11.59 70.75 -20.48
N LEU A 577 11.51 71.81 -19.66
CA LEU A 577 12.68 72.39 -19.00
C LEU A 577 13.38 71.35 -18.12
N VAL A 578 14.69 71.18 -18.30
CA VAL A 578 15.51 70.34 -17.40
C VAL A 578 15.55 71.05 -16.04
N GLY A 579 14.80 70.51 -15.07
CA GLY A 579 14.67 71.06 -13.73
C GLY A 579 13.26 71.56 -13.34
N ALA A 580 12.31 71.63 -14.28
CA ALA A 580 10.90 71.76 -13.91
C ALA A 580 10.37 70.38 -13.51
N GLN A 581 9.97 70.22 -12.23
CA GLN A 581 9.28 69.04 -11.71
C GLN A 581 7.91 68.86 -12.40
N GLY A 582 7.90 68.44 -13.66
CA GLY A 582 6.70 68.17 -14.44
C GLY A 582 6.61 66.70 -14.78
N SER A 583 5.53 66.06 -14.33
CA SER A 583 4.84 64.83 -14.81
C SER A 583 5.60 63.54 -15.14
N ASP A 584 6.90 63.54 -15.45
CA ASP A 584 7.60 62.35 -15.97
C ASP A 584 8.25 61.51 -14.88
N GLN A 585 8.49 62.08 -13.70
CA GLN A 585 8.66 61.28 -12.48
C GLN A 585 7.44 60.41 -12.21
N ASN A 586 6.26 60.73 -12.75
CA ASN A 586 5.07 59.91 -12.52
C ASN A 586 5.11 58.60 -13.31
N CYS A 587 5.80 58.50 -14.46
CA CYS A 587 5.91 57.22 -15.17
C CYS A 587 6.99 56.31 -14.57
N VAL A 588 8.12 56.87 -14.12
CA VAL A 588 9.16 56.12 -13.40
C VAL A 588 8.72 55.79 -11.98
N ALA A 589 8.14 56.73 -11.22
CA ALA A 589 7.55 56.45 -9.91
C ALA A 589 6.31 55.55 -10.00
N THR A 590 5.53 55.54 -11.09
CA THR A 590 4.47 54.52 -11.24
C THR A 590 5.05 53.13 -11.50
N VAL A 591 6.19 53.00 -12.19
CA VAL A 591 6.85 51.70 -12.39
C VAL A 591 7.58 51.27 -11.12
N THR A 592 8.36 52.16 -10.49
CA THR A 592 9.04 51.95 -9.21
C THR A 592 8.04 51.72 -8.07
N ASN A 593 6.96 52.49 -7.91
CA ASN A 593 5.91 52.20 -6.90
C ASN A 593 5.09 50.94 -7.21
N LYS A 594 4.97 50.53 -8.49
CA LYS A 594 4.37 49.22 -8.85
C LYS A 594 5.32 48.05 -8.60
N LEU A 595 6.64 48.27 -8.67
CA LEU A 595 7.68 47.29 -8.36
C LEU A 595 7.91 47.18 -6.85
N ASP A 596 8.06 48.30 -6.14
CA ASP A 596 8.24 48.38 -4.70
C ASP A 596 6.99 47.87 -3.96
N GLY A 597 5.80 48.20 -4.49
CA GLY A 597 4.53 47.65 -4.01
C GLY A 597 4.30 46.16 -4.34
N LYS A 598 5.21 45.49 -5.05
CA LYS A 598 5.17 44.04 -5.35
C LYS A 598 6.38 43.27 -4.80
N ALA A 599 7.54 43.92 -4.67
CA ALA A 599 8.69 43.36 -3.96
C ALA A 599 8.40 43.21 -2.47
N ASP A 600 7.64 44.16 -1.87
CA ASP A 600 7.29 44.14 -0.45
C ASP A 600 5.96 43.45 -0.13
N LYS A 601 5.32 42.76 -1.09
CA LYS A 601 4.05 42.05 -0.86
C LYS A 601 4.21 40.55 -0.88
N ALA A 602 4.94 40.04 0.12
CA ALA A 602 4.43 39.05 1.08
C ALA A 602 5.60 38.50 1.93
N THR A 603 5.48 38.53 3.25
CA THR A 603 6.42 37.83 4.15
C THR A 603 6.11 36.33 4.26
N THR A 604 5.12 35.84 3.52
CA THR A 604 4.64 34.45 3.56
C THR A 604 4.36 33.94 2.15
N LEU A 605 4.57 32.64 1.91
CA LEU A 605 4.35 32.00 0.61
C LEU A 605 2.89 32.14 0.11
N ALA A 606 1.93 32.17 1.04
CA ALA A 606 0.52 32.39 0.73
C ALA A 606 0.24 33.77 0.10
N GLY A 607 0.97 34.80 0.50
CA GLY A 607 0.81 36.14 -0.08
C GLY A 607 1.37 36.26 -1.51
N TYR A 608 2.21 35.31 -1.94
CA TYR A 608 2.64 35.15 -3.33
C TYR A 608 1.71 34.25 -4.17
N GLY A 609 0.56 33.82 -3.63
CA GLY A 609 -0.38 32.94 -4.34
C GLY A 609 0.04 31.47 -4.41
N ILE A 610 1.08 31.08 -3.65
CA ILE A 610 1.53 29.70 -3.50
C ILE A 610 0.79 29.09 -2.30
N ALA A 611 -0.37 28.50 -2.56
CA ALA A 611 -1.27 27.96 -1.54
C ALA A 611 -0.98 26.49 -1.16
N ASP A 612 -0.17 25.79 -1.97
CA ASP A 612 0.17 24.37 -1.83
C ASP A 612 1.59 24.13 -1.30
N ALA A 613 2.36 25.19 -1.03
CA ALA A 613 3.67 25.06 -0.40
C ALA A 613 3.55 25.07 1.13
N ALA A 614 4.01 23.99 1.77
CA ALA A 614 4.13 23.93 3.22
C ALA A 614 5.18 24.95 3.72
N SER A 615 4.77 25.95 4.52
CA SER A 615 5.71 26.90 5.10
C SER A 615 6.57 26.21 6.16
N ILE A 616 7.87 26.08 5.92
CA ILE A 616 8.82 25.62 6.93
C ILE A 616 9.17 26.84 7.77
N ASN A 617 8.52 26.98 8.93
CA ASN A 617 8.80 28.05 9.87
C ASN A 617 10.23 27.90 10.43
N GLY A 618 11.21 28.50 9.74
CA GLY A 618 12.43 29.10 10.29
C GLY A 618 13.36 28.24 11.16
N ASN A 619 13.18 26.93 11.27
CA ASN A 619 14.07 26.06 12.03
C ASN A 619 14.78 25.10 11.07
N SER A 620 16.10 25.23 10.97
CA SER A 620 16.99 24.46 10.09
C SER A 620 17.06 22.95 10.38
N SER A 621 16.17 22.41 11.21
CA SER A 621 15.98 20.98 11.40
C SER A 621 14.99 20.43 10.38
N LYS A 622 15.46 19.47 9.57
CA LYS A 622 14.69 18.70 8.57
C LYS A 622 13.62 17.80 9.20
N THR A 623 12.72 18.37 10.00
CA THR A 623 11.60 17.67 10.61
C THR A 623 10.30 18.33 10.16
N PHE A 624 9.50 17.58 9.39
CA PHE A 624 8.11 17.92 9.10
C PHE A 624 7.32 17.90 10.42
N ASN A 625 7.27 19.03 11.13
CA ASN A 625 6.31 19.19 12.21
C ASN A 625 4.95 19.51 11.57
N VAL A 626 4.16 18.46 11.36
CA VAL A 626 2.77 18.58 10.94
C VAL A 626 2.04 19.33 12.06
N ALA A 627 1.57 20.55 11.79
CA ALA A 627 0.75 21.29 12.73
C ALA A 627 -0.49 20.47 13.13
N ASN A 628 -1.00 20.67 14.36
CA ASN A 628 -2.25 20.05 14.80
C ASN A 628 -3.36 20.27 13.77
N ALA A 629 -3.72 19.21 13.05
CA ALA A 629 -4.73 19.25 12.01
C ALA A 629 -6.12 19.29 12.66
N THR A 630 -6.77 20.45 12.60
CA THR A 630 -8.17 20.62 13.00
C THR A 630 -9.16 20.17 11.91
N ALA A 631 -8.68 19.71 10.75
CA ALA A 631 -9.50 19.24 9.64
C ALA A 631 -9.28 17.74 9.35
N ALA A 632 -10.38 16.99 9.30
CA ALA A 632 -10.45 15.53 9.29
C ALA A 632 -9.89 14.81 8.04
N ALA A 633 -9.35 15.54 7.05
CA ALA A 633 -8.99 14.95 5.76
C ALA A 633 -7.52 14.53 5.63
N HIS A 634 -6.61 14.92 6.54
CA HIS A 634 -5.17 14.62 6.44
C HIS A 634 -4.56 14.07 7.75
N ALA A 635 -5.34 13.37 8.56
CA ALA A 635 -4.82 12.80 9.80
C ALA A 635 -4.22 11.41 9.55
N VAL A 636 -2.93 11.24 9.88
CA VAL A 636 -2.53 10.00 10.57
C VAL A 636 -3.45 9.93 11.78
N ALA A 637 -4.35 8.95 11.80
CA ALA A 637 -5.51 8.96 12.68
C ALA A 637 -5.11 9.30 14.12
N LEU A 638 -5.78 10.31 14.69
CA LEU A 638 -5.65 10.77 16.09
C LEU A 638 -5.76 9.61 17.12
N GLY A 639 -6.22 8.42 16.69
CA GLY A 639 -6.31 7.21 17.47
C GLY A 639 -5.00 6.44 17.70
N GLN A 640 -3.92 6.68 16.97
CA GLN A 640 -2.65 5.93 17.20
C GLN A 640 -1.90 6.36 18.48
N PHE A 641 -2.25 7.52 19.05
CA PHE A 641 -1.66 8.07 20.27
C PHE A 641 -2.71 8.54 21.27
N GLY A 642 -3.88 7.89 21.28
CA GLY A 642 -4.98 8.25 22.15
C GLY A 642 -4.52 8.42 23.59
N SER A 643 -4.97 9.48 24.23
CA SER A 643 -4.67 9.74 25.63
C SER A 643 -5.87 10.28 26.37
N SER A 644 -5.92 9.99 27.65
CA SER A 644 -6.84 10.58 28.61
C SER A 644 -6.02 11.05 29.78
N LEU A 645 -5.96 12.37 29.98
CA LEU A 645 -5.27 12.97 31.14
C LEU A 645 -6.18 13.08 32.37
N ALA A 646 -7.28 12.31 32.39
CA ALA A 646 -8.13 12.20 33.55
C ALA A 646 -7.39 11.56 34.74
N GLN A 647 -7.97 11.68 35.94
CA GLN A 647 -7.42 11.07 37.16
C GLN A 647 -7.18 9.56 36.99
N ASN A 648 -8.09 8.87 36.29
CA ASN A 648 -7.89 7.53 35.78
C ASN A 648 -7.69 7.66 34.26
N GLY A 649 -6.43 7.61 33.85
CA GLY A 649 -5.99 8.08 32.54
C GLY A 649 -5.04 7.12 31.84
N TYR A 650 -4.73 7.42 30.59
CA TYR A 650 -3.82 6.63 29.77
C TYR A 650 -3.10 7.45 28.70
N GLN A 651 -2.00 6.91 28.18
CA GLN A 651 -1.27 7.42 27.03
C GLN A 651 -0.74 6.25 26.20
N TYR A 652 -1.10 6.20 24.91
CA TYR A 652 -0.42 5.36 23.94
C TYR A 652 0.94 5.97 23.57
N LEU A 653 2.00 5.16 23.61
CA LEU A 653 3.37 5.53 23.28
C LEU A 653 3.69 5.15 21.82
N PRO A 654 4.65 5.85 21.16
CA PRO A 654 4.98 5.62 19.74
C PRO A 654 5.47 4.24 19.37
N ASN A 655 5.96 3.48 20.33
CA ASN A 655 6.43 2.12 20.14
C ASN A 655 5.32 1.07 20.36
N GLY A 656 4.05 1.49 20.52
CA GLY A 656 2.91 0.61 20.75
C GLY A 656 2.67 0.25 22.22
N LEU A 657 3.50 0.72 23.15
CA LEU A 657 3.25 0.57 24.57
C LEU A 657 2.08 1.47 25.01
N LEU A 658 1.34 1.01 26.00
CA LEU A 658 0.27 1.73 26.66
C LEU A 658 0.67 1.95 28.12
N LEU A 659 0.66 3.21 28.55
CA LEU A 659 0.85 3.59 29.96
C LEU A 659 -0.52 4.00 30.50
N GLN A 660 -0.97 3.40 31.61
CA GLN A 660 -2.21 3.76 32.29
C GLN A 660 -1.94 4.08 33.75
N TRP A 661 -2.70 5.01 34.32
CA TRP A 661 -2.64 5.36 35.74
C TRP A 661 -4.04 5.55 36.30
N GLY A 662 -4.15 5.47 37.61
CA GLY A 662 -5.41 5.73 38.26
C GLY A 662 -5.33 5.74 39.77
N LYS A 663 -6.52 5.94 40.34
CA LYS A 663 -6.78 5.98 41.76
C LYS A 663 -7.92 5.02 42.07
N SER A 664 -7.69 4.10 43.00
CA SER A 664 -8.71 3.16 43.43
C SER A 664 -9.81 3.83 44.24
N GLY A 665 -10.94 3.13 44.42
CA GLY A 665 -11.85 3.39 45.53
C GLY A 665 -11.13 3.32 46.89
N VAL A 666 -11.80 3.83 47.92
CA VAL A 666 -11.29 3.82 49.30
C VAL A 666 -11.19 2.37 49.81
N ILE A 667 -10.01 1.99 50.31
CA ILE A 667 -9.75 0.67 50.89
C ILE A 667 -9.56 0.85 52.40
N ALA A 668 -10.33 0.10 53.20
CA ALA A 668 -10.27 0.13 54.66
C ALA A 668 -10.08 -1.28 55.24
N GLY A 669 -9.29 -1.42 56.30
CA GLY A 669 -9.02 -2.71 56.92
C GLY A 669 -8.20 -3.65 56.01
N ALA A 670 -8.24 -4.96 56.29
CA ALA A 670 -7.65 -6.00 55.42
C ALA A 670 -8.67 -6.37 54.32
N SER A 671 -8.64 -5.64 53.22
CA SER A 671 -9.66 -5.71 52.16
C SER A 671 -9.02 -5.71 50.77
N SER A 672 -9.73 -6.26 49.79
CA SER A 672 -9.35 -6.24 48.38
C SER A 672 -10.41 -5.54 47.55
N VAL A 673 -9.99 -4.67 46.63
CA VAL A 673 -10.89 -4.03 45.66
C VAL A 673 -10.40 -4.36 44.25
N THR A 674 -11.32 -4.82 43.38
CA THR A 674 -11.05 -5.12 41.97
C THR A 674 -11.74 -4.09 41.09
N GLU A 675 -11.00 -3.44 40.22
CA GLU A 675 -11.49 -2.36 39.37
C GLU A 675 -11.00 -2.51 37.93
N LYS A 676 -11.53 -1.67 37.02
CA LYS A 676 -11.18 -1.70 35.60
C LYS A 676 -10.06 -0.71 35.30
N PHE A 677 -9.18 -1.07 34.37
CA PHE A 677 -8.31 -0.09 33.72
C PHE A 677 -9.15 0.91 32.90
N PRO A 678 -8.70 2.16 32.71
CA PRO A 678 -9.33 3.14 31.84
C PRO A 678 -9.68 2.58 30.46
N ILE A 679 -8.76 1.81 29.87
CA ILE A 679 -8.98 0.97 28.68
C ILE A 679 -8.33 -0.39 28.87
N ALA A 680 -8.78 -1.41 28.12
CA ALA A 680 -8.12 -2.72 28.16
C ALA A 680 -6.73 -2.66 27.50
N PHE A 681 -5.74 -3.31 28.10
CA PHE A 681 -4.47 -3.57 27.43
C PHE A 681 -4.68 -4.59 26.30
N PRO A 682 -4.36 -4.25 25.03
CA PRO A 682 -4.67 -5.13 23.91
C PRO A 682 -4.08 -6.56 24.02
N ASN A 683 -2.84 -6.69 24.50
CA ASN A 683 -2.09 -7.94 24.56
C ASN A 683 -1.75 -8.36 25.99
N GLY A 684 -1.40 -7.41 26.87
CA GLY A 684 -1.14 -7.73 28.27
C GLY A 684 -0.54 -6.59 29.08
N VAL A 685 -0.55 -6.76 30.40
CA VAL A 685 0.06 -5.83 31.36
C VAL A 685 1.42 -6.38 31.77
N PHE A 686 2.49 -5.63 31.55
CA PHE A 686 3.84 -6.04 31.93
C PHE A 686 4.14 -5.80 33.40
N SER A 687 3.76 -4.63 33.91
CA SER A 687 4.05 -4.24 35.27
C SER A 687 2.99 -3.28 35.78
N MET A 688 2.69 -3.40 37.08
CA MET A 688 1.84 -2.48 37.80
C MET A 688 2.46 -2.23 39.17
N THR A 689 2.49 -0.96 39.58
CA THR A 689 2.92 -0.56 40.91
C THR A 689 1.91 0.39 41.51
N ALA A 690 1.87 0.44 42.83
CA ALA A 690 0.96 1.28 43.59
C ALA A 690 1.63 1.90 44.81
N SER A 691 1.11 3.05 45.21
CA SER A 691 1.50 3.77 46.42
C SER A 691 0.28 4.34 47.11
N SER A 692 0.41 4.68 48.40
CA SER A 692 -0.63 5.41 49.12
C SER A 692 -0.86 6.78 48.47
N TYR A 693 -2.12 7.20 48.40
CA TYR A 693 -2.48 8.53 47.88
C TYR A 693 -2.25 9.66 48.91
N LEU A 694 -2.25 9.34 50.20
CA LEU A 694 -2.06 10.29 51.31
C LEU A 694 -0.99 9.79 52.27
N ASP A 695 -0.36 10.74 52.96
CA ASP A 695 0.52 10.46 54.10
C ASP A 695 -0.33 10.09 55.31
N THR A 696 -0.39 8.81 55.64
CA THR A 696 -1.19 8.29 56.76
C THR A 696 -0.38 8.11 58.05
N ASN A 697 0.87 8.64 58.12
CA ASN A 697 1.81 8.47 59.24
C ASN A 697 2.12 6.99 59.63
N ASN A 698 1.70 6.02 58.81
CA ASN A 698 1.85 4.58 59.04
C ASN A 698 2.46 3.89 57.81
N SER A 699 3.23 2.81 58.01
CA SER A 699 3.72 1.97 56.91
C SER A 699 2.60 1.09 56.36
N GLU A 700 1.89 1.57 55.33
CA GLU A 700 0.86 0.81 54.63
C GLU A 700 1.46 -0.02 53.49
N THR A 701 1.20 -1.33 53.50
CA THR A 701 1.60 -2.24 52.41
C THR A 701 0.41 -2.54 51.52
N PHE A 702 0.51 -2.12 50.25
CA PHE A 702 -0.46 -2.44 49.21
C PHE A 702 0.15 -3.43 48.23
N ASN A 703 -0.58 -4.51 47.98
CA ASN A 703 -0.27 -5.44 46.91
C ASN A 703 -1.19 -5.18 45.72
N VAL A 704 -0.61 -5.13 44.53
CA VAL A 704 -1.35 -5.02 43.27
C VAL A 704 -1.25 -6.30 42.47
N PHE A 705 -2.38 -6.71 41.91
CA PHE A 705 -2.50 -7.91 41.09
C PHE A 705 -3.18 -7.55 39.77
N ILE A 706 -2.62 -8.03 38.67
CA ILE A 706 -3.27 -7.99 37.36
C ILE A 706 -4.28 -9.14 37.34
N VAL A 707 -5.56 -8.83 37.19
CA VAL A 707 -6.64 -9.83 37.16
C VAL A 707 -6.94 -10.25 35.72
N SER A 708 -6.92 -9.29 34.79
CA SER A 708 -7.02 -9.51 33.35
C SER A 708 -6.50 -8.27 32.61
N ASN A 709 -6.49 -8.33 31.28
CA ASN A 709 -6.15 -7.17 30.44
C ASN A 709 -7.05 -5.95 30.67
N SER A 710 -8.22 -6.10 31.30
CA SER A 710 -9.16 -5.01 31.58
C SER A 710 -9.34 -4.70 33.06
N GLN A 711 -8.71 -5.46 33.97
CA GLN A 711 -8.95 -5.34 35.41
C GLN A 711 -7.69 -5.53 36.26
N TYR A 712 -7.62 -4.79 37.35
CA TYR A 712 -6.62 -4.92 38.39
C TYR A 712 -7.27 -5.09 39.77
N ARG A 713 -6.53 -5.63 40.72
CA ARG A 713 -6.93 -5.74 42.12
C ARG A 713 -5.87 -5.12 43.02
N VAL A 714 -6.30 -4.30 43.95
CA VAL A 714 -5.47 -3.77 45.04
C VAL A 714 -5.89 -4.45 46.34
N THR A 715 -4.93 -4.87 47.15
CA THR A 715 -5.15 -5.51 48.46
C THR A 715 -4.28 -4.86 49.52
N SER A 716 -4.86 -4.50 50.66
CA SER A 716 -4.13 -4.06 51.85
C SER A 716 -3.75 -5.26 52.73
N GLY A 717 -2.47 -5.37 53.11
CA GLY A 717 -1.94 -6.54 53.82
C GLY A 717 -2.23 -6.59 55.33
N PHE A 718 -2.44 -5.44 55.97
CA PHE A 718 -2.84 -5.30 57.36
C PHE A 718 -3.87 -4.18 57.48
N ALA A 719 -4.65 -4.16 58.57
CA ALA A 719 -5.70 -3.16 58.78
C ALA A 719 -5.17 -1.75 58.50
N ALA A 720 -5.45 -1.21 57.32
CA ALA A 720 -5.11 0.17 56.98
C ALA A 720 -5.77 1.02 58.05
N ALA A 721 -4.96 1.71 58.86
CA ALA A 721 -5.46 2.46 60.01
C ALA A 721 -6.38 3.61 59.59
N VAL A 722 -6.33 4.00 58.31
CA VAL A 722 -7.13 5.06 57.72
C VAL A 722 -7.68 4.57 56.38
N ALA A 723 -8.98 4.76 56.17
CA ALA A 723 -9.64 4.45 54.91
C ALA A 723 -9.11 5.41 53.81
N ALA A 724 -8.24 4.92 52.94
CA ALA A 724 -7.60 5.73 51.91
C ALA A 724 -7.64 5.05 50.52
N PRO A 725 -7.73 5.84 49.44
CA PRO A 725 -7.55 5.34 48.08
C PRO A 725 -6.06 5.12 47.76
N VAL A 726 -5.79 4.25 46.79
CA VAL A 726 -4.43 3.89 46.34
C VAL A 726 -4.23 4.43 44.94
N CYS A 727 -3.13 5.12 44.68
CA CYS A 727 -2.73 5.50 43.33
C CYS A 727 -1.86 4.42 42.71
N TRP A 728 -2.00 4.21 41.40
CA TRP A 728 -1.30 3.17 40.68
C TRP A 728 -0.92 3.61 39.28
N ILE A 729 0.09 2.94 38.74
CA ILE A 729 0.52 3.07 37.35
C ILE A 729 0.81 1.67 36.80
N ALA A 730 0.40 1.43 35.56
CA ALA A 730 0.54 0.18 34.85
C ALA A 730 1.06 0.42 33.43
N ILE A 731 1.92 -0.45 32.94
CA ILE A 731 2.44 -0.42 31.57
C ILE A 731 2.26 -1.78 30.91
N GLY A 732 1.94 -1.77 29.63
CA GLY A 732 1.63 -2.95 28.82
C GLY A 732 1.45 -2.55 27.37
N TYR A 733 0.82 -3.39 26.56
CA TYR A 733 0.49 -3.13 25.16
C TYR A 733 -0.61 -4.07 24.69
#